data_AF-A0A087CEB2-F1
#
_entry.id   AF-A0A087CEB2-F1
#
_cell.length_a   1.000
_cell.length_b   1.000
_cell.length_c   1.000
_cell.angle_alpha   90.00
_cell.angle_beta   90.00
_cell.angle_gamma   90.00
#
_symmetry.space_group_name_H-M   'P 1'
#
loop_
_entity.id
_entity.type
_entity.pdbx_description
1 polymer ?
#
loop_
_entity_poly.entity_id
_entity_poly.type
_entity_poly.pdbx_seq_one_letter_code
_entity_poly.pdbx_strand_id
1 'polypeptide(L)'
;MLENRESRHARRWVVAIAAAAVCVTTINVGAIPAAQAAETNTVPGAVAAPSDACSADVSMAGYTDALDNVSYKNEKVGGLSSLAWDQQSDSYVSSLDNNGDTTARIWFLGNDMSKPAITRDPLILKDQSGTAYTGNTSDNEGLAVLPDGDYLVSSETEPSIRIFGRDGVQKSELAVPDRFRVHNDSTAPSGEASNNLTLEGLTISPAGHQIVAAMEGTLSGDASSSDTLSRRFLVYRDDLSGAQGQWKLSKQVAFKVADSAKGVSEIAALSDDSVLVLQRSFSKTSGNDVILSKASGLSSEVDVSSVSNLSAAPSTDFLASRTLANLTNCKTLGATAKAGATQKNPLMDNYEGMAITNRDGDSAALSIISDNNFGATQTTRVLNLNIDTADYESDGNQPDLVSLLGDFSSLWKASTPFVSGDLSTFGKGVVGNASVLRHNDELTSAINKAAAKGSDGTNPTAQQQRALIDSDYKLGETLPDSLGPVLGKYLSQGIADGSLPIFTKLFTQTNQTGYGVSTLGDYLSTSKAKNTFNHPRPYVDRTNAGYPAAGLDATVDIVKVPVWTDSNGSKHDPSYDSMVTSGSFPSGHTTYATSGAVGLATLLPELAPEILARGSEAGNNRIVLGVHYPLDIIGGRIDGDVANVARWSDPTFVKDQLQPARQELVAYLSKQCAASGYGSTLAQCIEATGANGANGYTNAFVDPVSTQAVTDRSSAIKAYQSRMTYGFTASGNQTTALQKAVSTSVEQVPQGAENLLTVAYPTLTSAQRREVLAKTALPVSGNPLQSSSQGYYNLDLASAMSAKVTLDSKGNVLSVTAGQSVPSVVKASSNDTGNGGSNSPSTPNPGKSAKQGNPSGGKGGNSGTPAHVSTGKESSTPLAKTGSDVLALGTVSIVILLMGASLVVMRIRRRNS
;
A
#
# COMPACT_ATOMS: atom_id res chain seq x y z
N MET A 1 53.79 -46.62 -41.86
CA MET A 1 53.62 -45.15 -41.81
C MET A 1 52.88 -44.87 -40.51
N LEU A 2 53.65 -44.77 -39.42
CA LEU A 2 53.96 -43.53 -38.71
C LEU A 2 52.86 -43.19 -37.68
N GLU A 3 52.99 -43.54 -36.40
CA GLU A 3 53.96 -44.44 -35.76
C GLU A 3 53.42 -44.89 -34.39
N ASN A 4 53.51 -46.19 -34.08
CA ASN A 4 53.42 -46.85 -32.75
C ASN A 4 52.31 -46.42 -31.73
N ARG A 5 51.56 -47.34 -31.09
CA ARG A 5 51.95 -48.71 -30.71
C ARG A 5 50.74 -49.62 -30.48
N GLU A 6 50.86 -50.86 -30.92
CA GLU A 6 49.93 -51.97 -30.68
C GLU A 6 49.88 -52.41 -29.20
N SER A 7 48.72 -52.75 -28.63
CA SER A 7 47.90 -53.98 -28.76
C SER A 7 48.34 -55.13 -27.83
N ARG A 8 47.45 -55.57 -26.91
CA ARG A 8 46.98 -56.98 -26.71
C ARG A 8 46.26 -57.25 -25.37
N HIS A 9 45.13 -57.94 -25.51
CA HIS A 9 44.55 -58.99 -24.64
C HIS A 9 44.33 -58.81 -23.11
N ALA A 10 43.04 -58.61 -22.78
CA ALA A 10 42.15 -59.61 -22.17
C ALA A 10 42.27 -60.04 -20.68
N ARG A 11 41.06 -60.00 -20.06
CA ARG A 11 40.54 -60.79 -18.92
C ARG A 11 40.94 -60.41 -17.47
N ARG A 12 39.87 -59.95 -16.79
CA ARG A 12 39.40 -60.36 -15.45
C ARG A 12 40.20 -59.93 -14.20
N TRP A 13 39.47 -59.21 -13.35
CA TRP A 13 39.49 -59.23 -11.89
C TRP A 13 40.73 -58.65 -11.16
N VAL A 14 40.45 -57.55 -10.44
CA VAL A 14 40.70 -57.39 -8.99
C VAL A 14 42.17 -57.30 -8.49
N VAL A 15 42.48 -56.10 -7.99
CA VAL A 15 43.32 -55.77 -6.82
C VAL A 15 44.87 -55.72 -6.95
N ALA A 16 45.34 -54.53 -6.55
CA ALA A 16 46.56 -54.10 -5.84
C ALA A 16 47.78 -55.02 -5.62
N ILE A 17 48.94 -54.36 -5.57
CA ILE A 17 50.15 -54.59 -4.74
C ILE A 17 50.86 -53.21 -4.71
N ALA A 18 51.27 -52.54 -3.61
CA ALA A 18 51.75 -52.89 -2.27
C ALA A 18 53.28 -53.09 -2.14
N ALA A 19 53.94 -52.23 -1.35
CA ALA A 19 55.26 -52.40 -0.70
C ALA A 19 55.54 -51.12 0.14
N ALA A 20 56.03 -51.13 1.40
CA ALA A 20 56.25 -52.15 2.45
C ALA A 20 56.34 -51.39 3.83
N ALA A 21 56.66 -51.93 5.02
CA ALA A 21 57.14 -53.25 5.45
C ALA A 21 56.82 -53.54 6.96
N VAL A 22 56.58 -54.82 7.28
CA VAL A 22 57.11 -55.60 8.44
C VAL A 22 56.98 -55.08 9.90
N CYS A 23 55.98 -55.64 10.62
CA CYS A 23 56.00 -56.27 11.97
C CYS A 23 56.34 -55.45 13.26
N VAL A 24 55.85 -55.75 14.48
CA VAL A 24 54.84 -56.67 15.11
C VAL A 24 54.61 -56.12 16.56
N THR A 25 53.39 -55.94 17.12
CA THR A 25 52.71 -56.87 18.07
C THR A 25 51.25 -56.44 18.43
N THR A 26 50.30 -57.37 18.24
CA THR A 26 49.11 -57.73 19.08
C THR A 26 48.40 -56.72 20.02
N ILE A 27 47.07 -56.58 19.86
CA ILE A 27 46.01 -57.27 20.66
C ILE A 27 44.64 -57.13 19.94
N ASN A 28 43.75 -58.13 20.08
CA ASN A 28 42.39 -58.17 19.49
C ASN A 28 41.33 -57.39 20.31
N VAL A 29 40.22 -57.00 19.68
CA VAL A 29 38.83 -57.49 19.95
C VAL A 29 37.81 -56.76 19.06
N GLY A 30 36.85 -57.51 18.49
CA GLY A 30 35.48 -57.04 18.23
C GLY A 30 35.19 -56.31 16.91
N ALA A 31 34.31 -56.87 16.09
CA ALA A 31 33.70 -56.22 14.92
C ALA A 31 32.23 -55.83 15.20
N ILE A 32 31.69 -54.86 14.46
CA ILE A 32 30.27 -54.66 14.04
C ILE A 32 30.22 -53.37 13.16
N PRO A 33 29.30 -53.24 12.18
CA PRO A 33 29.64 -52.56 10.92
C PRO A 33 29.45 -51.03 10.92
N ALA A 34 30.09 -50.38 9.94
CA ALA A 34 29.84 -48.99 9.62
C ALA A 34 28.38 -48.77 9.22
N ALA A 35 27.68 -47.88 9.94
CA ALA A 35 26.34 -47.45 9.56
C ALA A 35 26.40 -46.68 8.23
N GLN A 36 25.57 -47.09 7.28
CA GLN A 36 25.32 -46.29 6.08
C GLN A 36 24.59 -45.01 6.52
N ALA A 37 25.16 -43.85 6.22
CA ALA A 37 24.41 -42.61 6.28
C ALA A 37 23.27 -42.72 5.25
N ALA A 38 22.02 -42.65 5.74
CA ALA A 38 20.85 -42.63 4.86
C ALA A 38 20.85 -41.31 4.08
N GLU A 39 20.63 -41.39 2.76
CA GLU A 39 20.35 -40.22 1.93
C GLU A 39 19.00 -39.64 2.37
N THR A 40 19.03 -38.56 3.15
CA THR A 40 17.84 -37.75 3.43
C THR A 40 17.49 -36.96 2.18
N ASN A 41 16.33 -37.25 1.57
CA ASN A 41 15.77 -36.46 0.47
C ASN A 41 15.36 -35.07 1.00
N THR A 42 16.31 -34.14 1.10
CA THR A 42 16.02 -32.73 1.35
C THR A 42 15.41 -32.12 0.10
N VAL A 43 14.17 -31.64 0.21
CA VAL A 43 13.58 -30.78 -0.83
C VAL A 43 14.39 -29.48 -0.87
N PRO A 44 14.91 -29.04 -2.02
CA PRO A 44 15.70 -27.81 -2.08
C PRO A 44 14.84 -26.60 -1.72
N GLY A 45 15.38 -25.73 -0.86
CA GLY A 45 14.82 -24.39 -0.66
C GLY A 45 14.87 -23.56 -1.94
N ALA A 46 13.94 -22.63 -2.10
CA ALA A 46 13.84 -21.75 -3.26
C ALA A 46 14.27 -20.32 -2.93
N VAL A 47 14.97 -19.68 -3.87
CA VAL A 47 15.26 -18.24 -3.85
C VAL A 47 14.19 -17.50 -4.64
N ALA A 48 13.68 -16.41 -4.07
CA ALA A 48 12.66 -15.58 -4.70
C ALA A 48 13.23 -14.69 -5.81
N ALA A 49 12.43 -14.39 -6.83
CA ALA A 49 12.72 -13.34 -7.79
C ALA A 49 12.41 -11.95 -7.18
N PRO A 50 13.03 -10.85 -7.64
CA PRO A 50 12.72 -9.50 -7.16
C PRO A 50 11.25 -9.06 -7.29
N SER A 51 10.45 -9.76 -8.10
CA SER A 51 9.02 -9.54 -8.31
C SER A 51 8.11 -10.38 -7.41
N ASP A 52 8.66 -11.17 -6.48
CA ASP A 52 7.90 -12.11 -5.65
C ASP A 52 7.40 -11.44 -4.36
N ALA A 53 6.46 -10.51 -4.57
CA ALA A 53 5.82 -9.72 -3.54
C ALA A 53 4.70 -10.47 -2.81
N CYS A 54 4.52 -10.12 -1.55
CA CYS A 54 3.31 -10.39 -0.76
C CYS A 54 2.41 -9.14 -0.67
N SER A 55 3.02 -7.96 -0.66
CA SER A 55 2.37 -6.64 -0.59
C SER A 55 3.32 -5.52 -1.08
N ALA A 56 2.88 -4.27 -0.96
CA ALA A 56 3.73 -3.07 -1.13
C ALA A 56 4.98 -3.06 -0.23
N ASP A 57 4.84 -3.54 1.00
CA ASP A 57 5.87 -3.48 2.05
C ASP A 57 6.70 -4.77 2.16
N VAL A 58 6.19 -5.92 1.72
CA VAL A 58 6.82 -7.22 1.95
C VAL A 58 7.06 -7.96 0.64
N SER A 59 8.32 -8.33 0.40
CA SER A 59 8.74 -9.29 -0.63
C SER A 59 9.42 -10.50 0.00
N MET A 60 9.42 -11.63 -0.71
CA MET A 60 10.16 -12.81 -0.25
C MET A 60 11.62 -12.72 -0.66
N ALA A 61 12.50 -13.29 0.15
CA ALA A 61 13.88 -13.63 -0.21
C ALA A 61 14.00 -15.11 -0.60
N GLY A 62 13.23 -15.98 0.05
CA GLY A 62 13.20 -17.42 -0.23
C GLY A 62 12.66 -18.24 0.93
N TYR A 63 12.54 -19.55 0.76
CA TYR A 63 12.19 -20.48 1.85
C TYR A 63 13.10 -21.71 1.85
N THR A 64 13.18 -22.42 2.97
CA THR A 64 13.94 -23.66 3.10
C THR A 64 13.33 -24.62 4.11
N ASP A 65 13.31 -25.90 3.76
CA ASP A 65 12.81 -27.01 4.59
C ASP A 65 13.99 -27.81 5.19
N ALA A 66 15.18 -27.21 5.27
CA ALA A 66 16.43 -27.89 5.65
C ALA A 66 16.45 -28.48 7.07
N LEU A 67 15.52 -28.07 7.94
CA LEU A 67 15.34 -28.63 9.30
C LEU A 67 14.25 -29.72 9.36
N ASP A 68 13.45 -29.90 8.31
CA ASP A 68 12.31 -30.81 8.33
C ASP A 68 12.73 -32.29 8.42
N ASN A 69 12.23 -32.99 9.44
CA ASN A 69 12.62 -34.35 9.82
C ASN A 69 14.11 -34.54 10.13
N VAL A 70 14.87 -33.46 10.37
CA VAL A 70 16.25 -33.58 10.86
C VAL A 70 16.25 -34.27 12.22
N SER A 71 17.26 -35.12 12.45
CA SER A 71 17.51 -35.72 13.76
C SER A 71 18.97 -35.54 14.13
N TYR A 72 19.23 -35.14 15.36
CA TYR A 72 20.57 -34.88 15.90
C TYR A 72 20.80 -35.73 17.15
N LYS A 73 21.80 -36.61 17.13
CA LYS A 73 22.09 -37.56 18.23
C LYS A 73 20.87 -38.36 18.72
N ASN A 74 19.99 -38.77 17.79
CA ASN A 74 18.71 -39.46 17.98
C ASN A 74 17.53 -38.60 18.49
N GLU A 75 17.74 -37.31 18.75
CA GLU A 75 16.66 -36.37 19.04
C GLU A 75 16.11 -35.80 17.73
N LYS A 76 14.78 -35.84 17.53
CA LYS A 76 14.13 -35.20 16.36
C LYS A 76 14.11 -33.69 16.55
N VAL A 77 14.41 -32.95 15.49
CA VAL A 77 14.24 -31.49 15.40
C VAL A 77 12.81 -31.19 14.92
N GLY A 78 12.18 -30.22 15.57
CA GLY A 78 10.75 -29.91 15.53
C GLY A 78 10.38 -29.22 16.84
N GLY A 79 9.13 -28.78 17.01
CA GLY A 79 8.76 -28.02 18.20
C GLY A 79 9.43 -26.64 18.25
N LEU A 80 9.61 -25.97 17.10
CA LEU A 80 10.44 -24.75 17.00
C LEU A 80 9.58 -23.48 17.02
N SER A 81 9.16 -23.08 18.22
CA SER A 81 8.23 -21.96 18.45
C SER A 81 8.90 -20.59 18.70
N SER A 82 10.20 -20.43 18.42
CA SER A 82 10.88 -19.13 18.57
C SER A 82 12.10 -18.95 17.66
N LEU A 83 12.59 -17.72 17.54
CA LEU A 83 13.86 -17.45 16.84
C LEU A 83 14.57 -16.20 17.38
N ALA A 84 15.78 -16.36 17.90
CA ALA A 84 16.62 -15.24 18.37
C ALA A 84 18.05 -15.32 17.85
N TRP A 85 18.76 -14.19 17.80
CA TRP A 85 20.18 -14.12 17.47
C TRP A 85 21.05 -14.19 18.73
N ASP A 86 21.93 -15.19 18.83
CA ASP A 86 22.96 -15.26 19.88
C ASP A 86 24.33 -14.88 19.33
N GLN A 87 24.74 -13.64 19.61
CA GLN A 87 26.03 -13.08 19.18
C GLN A 87 27.24 -13.82 19.77
N GLN A 88 27.16 -14.34 21.00
CA GLN A 88 28.29 -15.09 21.60
C GLN A 88 28.46 -16.46 20.92
N SER A 89 27.38 -16.96 20.33
CA SER A 89 27.32 -18.25 19.64
C SER A 89 27.59 -18.19 18.14
N ASP A 90 27.53 -17.00 17.53
CA ASP A 90 27.45 -16.82 16.07
C ASP A 90 26.36 -17.73 15.45
N SER A 91 25.17 -17.72 16.06
CA SER A 91 24.07 -18.61 15.69
C SER A 91 22.72 -18.01 16.03
N TYR A 92 21.74 -18.22 15.14
CA TYR A 92 20.34 -18.18 15.53
C TYR A 92 20.02 -19.36 16.45
N VAL A 93 19.07 -19.15 17.36
CA VAL A 93 18.64 -20.12 18.36
C VAL A 93 17.12 -20.18 18.42
N SER A 94 16.58 -21.35 18.79
CA SER A 94 15.14 -21.62 18.90
C SER A 94 14.89 -22.53 20.10
N SER A 95 13.87 -22.24 20.90
CA SER A 95 13.33 -23.11 21.93
C SER A 95 12.69 -24.37 21.33
N LEU A 96 12.58 -25.41 22.16
CA LEU A 96 11.69 -26.54 21.97
C LEU A 96 10.41 -26.30 22.77
N ASP A 97 9.29 -26.20 22.07
CA ASP A 97 7.94 -26.17 22.61
C ASP A 97 7.50 -27.53 23.20
N ASN A 98 6.33 -27.58 23.82
CA ASN A 98 5.74 -28.69 24.53
C ASN A 98 5.53 -29.93 23.68
N ASN A 99 6.41 -30.89 23.94
CA ASN A 99 6.31 -32.25 23.44
C ASN A 99 6.27 -33.24 24.62
N GLY A 100 5.40 -32.97 25.61
CA GLY A 100 5.15 -33.83 26.76
C GLY A 100 6.37 -34.09 27.63
N ASP A 101 6.76 -35.37 27.80
CA ASP A 101 7.94 -35.75 28.59
C ASP A 101 9.29 -35.44 27.90
N THR A 102 9.27 -34.89 26.69
CA THR A 102 10.51 -34.50 25.98
C THR A 102 11.22 -33.38 26.72
N THR A 103 12.52 -33.55 26.98
CA THR A 103 13.33 -32.56 27.71
C THR A 103 13.45 -31.25 26.94
N ALA A 104 13.06 -30.14 27.58
CA ALA A 104 13.09 -28.78 27.05
C ALA A 104 14.54 -28.34 26.76
N ARG A 105 14.74 -27.63 25.66
CA ARG A 105 16.07 -27.29 25.14
C ARG A 105 16.05 -26.09 24.20
N ILE A 106 17.23 -25.52 23.96
CA ILE A 106 17.48 -24.54 22.90
C ILE A 106 18.38 -25.16 21.84
N TRP A 107 17.96 -25.10 20.58
CA TRP A 107 18.72 -25.53 19.41
C TRP A 107 19.57 -24.38 18.83
N PHE A 108 20.71 -24.70 18.20
CA PHE A 108 21.61 -23.73 17.56
C PHE A 108 21.64 -23.94 16.04
N LEU A 109 21.01 -23.04 15.29
CA LEU A 109 20.64 -23.20 13.88
C LEU A 109 21.68 -22.66 12.87
N GLY A 110 22.79 -22.08 13.33
CA GLY A 110 23.80 -21.41 12.50
C GLY A 110 23.46 -19.95 12.21
N ASN A 111 24.29 -19.25 11.44
CA ASN A 111 24.17 -17.80 11.18
C ASN A 111 23.56 -17.44 9.81
N ASP A 112 23.17 -18.43 8.99
CA ASP A 112 22.51 -18.23 7.69
C ASP A 112 21.15 -18.96 7.68
N MET A 113 20.07 -18.21 7.91
CA MET A 113 18.69 -18.73 7.89
C MET A 113 18.17 -19.07 6.48
N SER A 114 18.96 -18.86 5.42
CA SER A 114 18.70 -19.50 4.12
C SER A 114 19.18 -20.96 4.07
N LYS A 115 20.06 -21.37 5.00
CA LYS A 115 20.65 -22.71 5.10
C LYS A 115 20.82 -23.15 6.58
N PRO A 116 19.75 -23.11 7.39
CA PRO A 116 19.83 -23.44 8.81
C PRO A 116 20.22 -24.91 9.01
N ALA A 117 21.04 -25.18 10.03
CA ALA A 117 21.50 -26.51 10.40
C ALA A 117 21.89 -26.59 11.88
N ILE A 118 21.75 -27.75 12.51
CA ILE A 118 22.18 -27.93 13.91
C ILE A 118 23.71 -27.88 13.98
N THR A 119 24.25 -26.81 14.57
CA THR A 119 25.70 -26.53 14.60
C THR A 119 26.44 -27.16 15.78
N ARG A 120 25.73 -27.53 16.85
CA ARG A 120 26.29 -28.09 18.10
C ARG A 120 25.23 -28.83 18.93
N ASP A 121 25.64 -29.36 20.07
CA ASP A 121 24.72 -29.91 21.08
C ASP A 121 23.74 -28.84 21.61
N PRO A 122 22.44 -29.15 21.71
CA PRO A 122 21.44 -28.22 22.23
C PRO A 122 21.64 -27.95 23.73
N LEU A 123 21.23 -26.77 24.18
CA LEU A 123 21.29 -26.39 25.59
C LEU A 123 20.06 -26.94 26.32
N ILE A 124 20.24 -27.86 27.26
CA ILE A 124 19.15 -28.41 28.08
C ILE A 124 18.74 -27.41 29.17
N LEU A 125 17.46 -27.02 29.18
CA LEU A 125 16.89 -26.10 30.15
C LEU A 125 16.57 -26.83 31.47
N LYS A 126 16.90 -26.21 32.60
CA LYS A 126 16.79 -26.79 33.94
C LYS A 126 16.32 -25.75 34.94
N ASP A 127 15.60 -26.20 35.96
CA ASP A 127 15.23 -25.38 37.10
C ASP A 127 16.45 -24.99 37.96
N GLN A 128 16.23 -24.17 38.99
CA GLN A 128 17.27 -23.76 39.95
C GLN A 128 17.91 -24.91 40.74
N SER A 129 17.30 -26.11 40.76
CA SER A 129 17.88 -27.31 41.38
C SER A 129 18.79 -28.11 40.44
N GLY A 130 18.78 -27.77 39.14
CA GLY A 130 19.45 -28.52 38.08
C GLY A 130 18.60 -29.65 37.48
N THR A 131 17.33 -29.77 37.87
CA THR A 131 16.37 -30.71 37.28
C THR A 131 15.94 -30.20 35.92
N ALA A 132 16.03 -31.04 34.88
CA ALA A 132 15.69 -30.62 33.53
C ALA A 132 14.17 -30.43 33.35
N TYR A 133 13.78 -29.35 32.68
CA TYR A 133 12.40 -29.12 32.27
C TYR A 133 11.99 -30.10 31.16
N THR A 134 10.70 -30.37 31.08
CA THR A 134 10.02 -31.05 29.96
C THR A 134 8.80 -30.24 29.51
N GLY A 135 8.21 -30.55 28.35
CA GLY A 135 6.95 -29.92 27.89
C GLY A 135 5.82 -29.96 28.92
N ASN A 136 5.76 -31.00 29.76
CA ASN A 136 4.83 -31.10 30.89
C ASN A 136 5.08 -30.08 32.04
N THR A 137 6.11 -29.23 31.94
CA THR A 137 6.58 -28.31 33.00
C THR A 137 7.14 -26.97 32.49
N SER A 138 7.27 -26.81 31.17
CA SER A 138 7.79 -25.62 30.49
C SER A 138 7.43 -25.73 29.00
N ASP A 139 6.43 -24.96 28.62
CA ASP A 139 5.70 -24.91 27.36
C ASP A 139 6.26 -23.72 26.56
N ASN A 140 7.45 -23.92 25.96
CA ASN A 140 8.38 -22.82 25.66
C ASN A 140 8.12 -22.17 24.30
N GLU A 141 7.48 -21.01 24.36
CA GLU A 141 7.22 -20.15 23.20
C GLU A 141 8.44 -19.24 22.93
N GLY A 142 8.22 -17.92 22.85
CA GLY A 142 9.20 -16.90 22.51
C GLY A 142 10.53 -16.95 23.27
N LEU A 143 11.58 -16.49 22.57
CA LEU A 143 12.97 -16.54 23.01
C LEU A 143 13.66 -15.20 22.70
N ALA A 144 14.43 -14.68 23.66
CA ALA A 144 15.34 -13.57 23.44
C ALA A 144 16.72 -13.86 24.07
N VAL A 145 17.77 -13.19 23.56
CA VAL A 145 19.12 -13.26 24.13
C VAL A 145 19.44 -11.91 24.74
N LEU A 146 19.72 -11.89 26.05
CA LEU A 146 20.00 -10.68 26.81
C LEU A 146 21.42 -10.14 26.50
N PRO A 147 21.74 -8.87 26.83
CA PRO A 147 23.04 -8.27 26.48
C PRO A 147 24.26 -8.94 27.15
N ASP A 148 24.07 -9.67 28.24
CA ASP A 148 25.09 -10.50 28.90
C ASP A 148 25.20 -11.92 28.30
N GLY A 149 24.30 -12.27 27.37
CA GLY A 149 24.21 -13.56 26.69
C GLY A 149 23.28 -14.57 27.35
N ASP A 150 22.66 -14.27 28.48
CA ASP A 150 21.65 -15.16 29.07
C ASP A 150 20.42 -15.28 28.16
N TYR A 151 19.71 -16.41 28.25
CA TYR A 151 18.51 -16.67 27.44
C TYR A 151 17.26 -16.33 28.24
N LEU A 152 16.38 -15.55 27.65
CA LEU A 152 15.06 -15.23 28.17
C LEU A 152 14.01 -16.05 27.40
N VAL A 153 13.18 -16.82 28.10
CA VAL A 153 12.22 -17.75 27.50
C VAL A 153 10.84 -17.54 28.13
N SER A 154 9.79 -17.33 27.33
CA SER A 154 8.41 -17.33 27.80
C SER A 154 7.85 -18.76 27.86
N SER A 155 6.82 -18.96 28.68
CA SER A 155 6.10 -20.24 28.75
C SER A 155 4.60 -20.01 28.87
N GLU A 156 3.80 -20.82 28.20
CA GLU A 156 2.37 -20.56 27.98
C GLU A 156 1.40 -21.25 28.97
N THR A 157 1.47 -22.56 29.19
CA THR A 157 0.55 -23.28 30.10
C THR A 157 0.75 -22.89 31.57
N GLU A 158 1.97 -22.56 31.97
CA GLU A 158 2.26 -21.92 33.27
C GLU A 158 2.89 -20.52 33.08
N PRO A 159 2.07 -19.46 32.88
CA PRO A 159 2.48 -18.19 32.26
C PRO A 159 3.67 -17.52 32.94
N SER A 160 4.86 -17.60 32.34
CA SER A 160 6.11 -17.17 32.96
C SER A 160 7.13 -16.65 31.94
N ILE A 161 8.15 -15.95 32.42
CA ILE A 161 9.25 -15.42 31.59
C ILE A 161 10.57 -15.65 32.34
N ARG A 162 11.29 -16.72 31.99
CA ARG A 162 12.43 -17.26 32.75
C ARG A 162 13.75 -16.82 32.14
N ILE A 163 14.74 -16.54 32.99
CA ILE A 163 16.12 -16.23 32.59
C ILE A 163 17.01 -17.44 32.88
N PHE A 164 17.65 -17.97 31.84
CA PHE A 164 18.55 -19.12 31.88
C PHE A 164 20.00 -18.72 31.61
N GLY A 165 20.91 -19.28 32.40
CA GLY A 165 22.35 -19.16 32.17
C GLY A 165 22.81 -19.90 30.90
N ARG A 166 24.04 -19.60 30.47
CA ARG A 166 24.73 -20.31 29.36
C ARG A 166 24.96 -21.81 29.61
N ASP A 167 24.72 -22.30 30.83
CA ASP A 167 24.74 -23.70 31.27
C ASP A 167 23.35 -24.37 31.28
N GLY A 168 22.31 -23.60 30.93
CA GLY A 168 20.91 -24.02 30.86
C GLY A 168 20.20 -24.00 32.20
N VAL A 169 20.82 -23.52 33.28
CA VAL A 169 20.19 -23.45 34.61
C VAL A 169 19.41 -22.13 34.73
N GLN A 170 18.16 -22.20 35.20
CA GLN A 170 17.36 -21.02 35.50
C GLN A 170 18.05 -20.19 36.59
N LYS A 171 18.28 -18.91 36.32
CA LYS A 171 18.78 -17.91 37.27
C LYS A 171 17.63 -17.23 37.99
N SER A 172 16.62 -16.78 37.25
CA SER A 172 15.50 -15.98 37.75
C SER A 172 14.26 -16.06 36.83
N GLU A 173 13.21 -15.33 37.19
CA GLU A 173 11.98 -15.16 36.42
C GLU A 173 11.52 -13.70 36.52
N LEU A 174 10.91 -13.14 35.47
CA LEU A 174 10.31 -11.81 35.51
C LEU A 174 8.91 -11.87 36.13
N ALA A 175 8.50 -10.80 36.83
CA ALA A 175 7.18 -10.75 37.43
C ALA A 175 6.07 -10.67 36.37
N VAL A 176 5.24 -11.71 36.29
CA VAL A 176 4.00 -11.77 35.49
C VAL A 176 2.80 -11.51 36.41
N PRO A 177 1.97 -10.45 36.20
CA PRO A 177 0.86 -10.12 37.09
C PRO A 177 -0.25 -11.19 37.08
N ASP A 178 -0.89 -11.43 38.22
CA ASP A 178 -1.85 -12.53 38.42
C ASP A 178 -2.94 -12.64 37.34
N ARG A 179 -3.43 -11.51 36.79
CA ARG A 179 -4.47 -11.52 35.74
C ARG A 179 -4.03 -12.22 34.45
N PHE A 180 -2.73 -12.31 34.19
CA PHE A 180 -2.14 -13.00 33.03
C PHE A 180 -1.98 -14.51 33.27
N ARG A 181 -2.26 -15.01 34.47
CA ARG A 181 -2.27 -16.45 34.78
C ARG A 181 -3.53 -17.11 34.20
N VAL A 182 -3.47 -18.42 33.99
CA VAL A 182 -4.57 -19.22 33.43
C VAL A 182 -5.77 -19.23 34.38
N HIS A 183 -6.96 -19.01 33.81
CA HIS A 183 -8.21 -19.00 34.55
C HIS A 183 -8.54 -20.38 35.14
N ASN A 184 -8.98 -20.40 36.41
CA ASN A 184 -9.16 -21.60 37.26
C ASN A 184 -7.89 -22.37 37.63
N ASP A 185 -6.69 -21.80 37.45
CA ASP A 185 -5.53 -22.27 38.20
C ASP A 185 -5.79 -22.10 39.71
N SER A 186 -5.68 -23.20 40.45
CA SER A 186 -5.80 -23.22 41.92
C SER A 186 -4.76 -22.32 42.63
N THR A 187 -3.66 -21.97 41.98
CA THR A 187 -2.62 -21.08 42.50
C THR A 187 -2.83 -19.60 42.15
N ALA A 188 -3.66 -19.31 41.14
CA ALA A 188 -3.95 -17.95 40.66
C ALA A 188 -5.47 -17.71 40.45
N PRO A 189 -6.27 -17.55 41.53
CA PRO A 189 -7.73 -17.42 41.43
C PRO A 189 -8.24 -16.18 40.66
N SER A 190 -7.37 -15.20 40.44
CA SER A 190 -7.58 -13.97 39.66
C SER A 190 -7.10 -14.08 38.20
N GLY A 191 -6.66 -15.26 37.75
CA GLY A 191 -6.25 -15.50 36.37
C GLY A 191 -7.40 -15.26 35.38
N GLU A 192 -7.14 -14.47 34.35
CA GLU A 192 -8.08 -14.12 33.29
C GLU A 192 -7.74 -14.77 31.94
N ALA A 193 -6.55 -15.36 31.80
CA ALA A 193 -6.07 -15.93 30.54
C ALA A 193 -6.71 -17.29 30.24
N SER A 194 -6.86 -17.61 28.95
CA SER A 194 -7.24 -18.96 28.52
C SER A 194 -6.03 -19.88 28.55
N ASN A 195 -6.23 -21.17 28.87
CA ASN A 195 -5.16 -22.17 28.77
C ASN A 195 -4.73 -22.31 27.30
N ASN A 196 -3.41 -22.35 27.05
CA ASN A 196 -2.82 -22.47 25.72
C ASN A 196 -3.23 -21.30 24.78
N LEU A 197 -3.23 -20.07 25.32
CA LEU A 197 -3.39 -18.78 24.62
C LEU A 197 -2.81 -17.61 25.48
N THR A 198 -1.61 -17.79 26.06
CA THR A 198 -0.96 -16.86 27.01
C THR A 198 0.29 -16.17 26.44
N LEU A 199 1.48 -16.24 27.09
CA LEU A 199 2.69 -15.51 26.74
C LEU A 199 3.46 -16.21 25.61
N GLU A 200 2.97 -16.01 24.38
CA GLU A 200 3.56 -16.55 23.15
C GLU A 200 4.82 -15.72 22.77
N GLY A 201 4.65 -14.57 22.10
CA GLY A 201 5.76 -13.78 21.57
C GLY A 201 6.62 -13.03 22.62
N LEU A 202 7.94 -12.95 22.39
CA LEU A 202 8.92 -12.38 23.30
C LEU A 202 10.12 -11.75 22.57
N THR A 203 10.46 -10.50 22.93
CA THR A 203 11.58 -9.80 22.29
C THR A 203 12.34 -8.87 23.23
N ILE A 204 13.58 -8.53 22.86
CA ILE A 204 14.39 -7.48 23.48
C ILE A 204 14.72 -6.40 22.45
N SER A 205 14.67 -5.13 22.83
CA SER A 205 14.97 -4.03 21.92
C SER A 205 16.44 -4.01 21.49
N PRO A 206 16.76 -3.45 20.30
CA PRO A 206 18.15 -3.32 19.85
C PRO A 206 19.05 -2.49 20.77
N ALA A 207 18.49 -1.67 21.66
CA ALA A 207 19.24 -0.95 22.70
C ALA A 207 19.62 -1.83 23.90
N GLY A 208 19.02 -3.01 24.05
CA GLY A 208 19.29 -3.96 25.14
C GLY A 208 18.65 -3.61 26.48
N HIS A 209 17.75 -2.63 26.52
CA HIS A 209 17.17 -2.05 27.76
C HIS A 209 15.65 -2.23 27.90
N GLN A 210 14.99 -2.87 26.92
CA GLN A 210 13.56 -3.13 26.95
C GLN A 210 13.24 -4.55 26.52
N ILE A 211 12.53 -5.28 27.36
CA ILE A 211 11.88 -6.55 27.00
C ILE A 211 10.40 -6.27 26.76
N VAL A 212 9.83 -6.88 25.73
CA VAL A 212 8.39 -6.91 25.51
C VAL A 212 7.96 -8.38 25.40
N ALA A 213 6.91 -8.75 26.13
CA ALA A 213 6.26 -10.06 26.02
C ALA A 213 4.79 -9.85 25.63
N ALA A 214 4.29 -10.64 24.67
CA ALA A 214 2.96 -10.52 24.10
C ALA A 214 2.04 -11.66 24.53
N MET A 215 0.75 -11.34 24.71
CA MET A 215 -0.30 -12.34 24.86
C MET A 215 -0.80 -12.83 23.48
N GLU A 216 -0.88 -14.14 23.24
CA GLU A 216 -1.60 -14.71 22.09
C GLU A 216 -3.07 -14.32 22.15
N GLY A 217 -3.70 -14.56 23.30
CA GLY A 217 -5.14 -14.52 23.51
C GLY A 217 -5.67 -13.23 24.13
N THR A 218 -6.99 -13.06 24.08
CA THR A 218 -7.68 -12.05 24.89
C THR A 218 -7.77 -12.52 26.34
N LEU A 219 -7.44 -11.66 27.31
CA LEU A 219 -7.84 -11.91 28.69
C LEU A 219 -9.36 -11.83 28.80
N SER A 220 -9.98 -12.71 29.59
CA SER A 220 -11.44 -12.73 29.77
C SER A 220 -12.02 -11.42 30.32
N GLY A 221 -11.23 -10.62 31.07
CA GLY A 221 -11.61 -9.27 31.50
C GLY A 221 -11.63 -8.21 30.39
N ASP A 222 -10.90 -8.44 29.28
CA ASP A 222 -10.78 -7.53 28.15
C ASP A 222 -11.75 -7.83 26.98
N ALA A 223 -12.47 -8.94 27.06
CA ALA A 223 -13.40 -9.37 26.03
C ALA A 223 -14.80 -8.76 26.24
N SER A 224 -15.52 -8.57 25.14
CA SER A 224 -16.98 -8.46 25.13
C SER A 224 -17.57 -9.54 24.23
N SER A 225 -18.89 -9.76 24.29
CA SER A 225 -19.60 -10.67 23.37
C SER A 225 -19.52 -10.26 21.89
N SER A 226 -18.92 -9.10 21.58
CA SER A 226 -18.78 -8.53 20.24
C SER A 226 -17.34 -8.11 19.87
N ASP A 227 -16.36 -8.17 20.78
CA ASP A 227 -14.96 -7.77 20.52
C ASP A 227 -14.00 -8.66 21.32
N THR A 228 -13.17 -9.41 20.59
CA THR A 228 -12.05 -10.24 21.07
C THR A 228 -10.73 -9.87 20.37
N LEU A 229 -10.61 -8.63 19.88
CA LEU A 229 -9.46 -8.15 19.12
C LEU A 229 -8.30 -7.66 20.01
N SER A 230 -8.57 -7.36 21.27
CA SER A 230 -7.60 -6.75 22.18
C SER A 230 -6.58 -7.76 22.71
N ARG A 231 -5.30 -7.38 22.70
CA ARG A 231 -4.18 -8.09 23.35
C ARG A 231 -3.44 -7.12 24.27
N ARG A 232 -2.77 -7.68 25.28
CA ARG A 232 -1.87 -6.93 26.17
C ARG A 232 -0.44 -7.37 25.94
N PHE A 233 0.47 -6.41 25.83
CA PHE A 233 1.90 -6.69 25.94
C PHE A 233 2.42 -6.17 27.28
N LEU A 234 3.31 -6.94 27.91
CA LEU A 234 4.04 -6.59 29.12
C LEU A 234 5.37 -5.94 28.71
N VAL A 235 5.64 -4.71 29.16
CA VAL A 235 6.89 -4.01 28.85
C VAL A 235 7.76 -3.95 30.11
N TYR A 236 8.96 -4.51 30.04
CA TYR A 236 9.95 -4.47 31.12
C TYR A 236 11.14 -3.60 30.73
N ARG A 237 11.68 -2.85 31.70
CA ARG A 237 12.89 -2.02 31.55
C ARG A 237 13.85 -2.28 32.70
N ASP A 238 15.16 -2.18 32.45
CA ASP A 238 16.19 -2.25 33.50
C ASP A 238 16.81 -0.87 33.83
N ASP A 239 16.57 0.15 33.00
CA ASP A 239 17.13 1.50 33.10
C ASP A 239 16.27 2.50 33.88
N LEU A 240 15.00 2.19 34.17
CA LEU A 240 14.07 3.12 34.84
C LEU A 240 14.34 3.34 36.34
N SER A 241 14.93 2.37 37.05
CA SER A 241 15.25 2.50 38.49
C SER A 241 16.16 1.38 39.02
N GLY A 242 17.30 1.13 38.38
CA GLY A 242 18.17 0.02 38.76
C GLY A 242 19.59 0.10 38.20
N ALA A 243 20.34 -0.97 38.42
CA ALA A 243 21.52 -1.30 37.63
C ALA A 243 21.09 -2.23 36.49
N GLN A 244 21.87 -2.25 35.39
CA GLN A 244 21.63 -3.08 34.22
C GLN A 244 21.35 -4.56 34.60
N GLY A 245 20.37 -5.19 33.96
CA GLY A 245 19.88 -6.54 34.26
C GLY A 245 18.88 -6.64 35.42
N GLN A 246 18.50 -5.55 36.08
CA GLN A 246 17.43 -5.52 37.09
C GLN A 246 16.07 -5.17 36.47
N TRP A 247 15.58 -6.07 35.63
CA TRP A 247 14.32 -5.93 34.89
C TRP A 247 13.10 -5.71 35.80
N LYS A 248 12.32 -4.67 35.50
CA LYS A 248 11.04 -4.35 36.17
C LYS A 248 9.95 -4.16 35.15
N LEU A 249 8.76 -4.70 35.42
CA LEU A 249 7.55 -4.40 34.65
C LEU A 249 7.27 -2.89 34.77
N SER A 250 7.35 -2.17 33.66
CA SER A 250 7.17 -0.73 33.62
C SER A 250 5.75 -0.31 33.29
N LYS A 251 5.08 -1.05 32.40
CA LYS A 251 3.72 -0.78 31.92
C LYS A 251 3.12 -1.98 31.18
N GLN A 252 1.83 -1.89 30.91
CA GLN A 252 1.12 -2.73 29.93
C GLN A 252 0.71 -1.84 28.76
N VAL A 253 0.77 -2.35 27.54
CA VAL A 253 0.27 -1.67 26.34
C VAL A 253 -0.79 -2.50 25.65
N ALA A 254 -1.77 -1.86 25.02
CA ALA A 254 -2.83 -2.55 24.29
C ALA A 254 -2.51 -2.65 22.80
N PHE A 255 -2.80 -3.79 22.19
CA PHE A 255 -2.69 -4.03 20.76
C PHE A 255 -4.02 -4.58 20.22
N LYS A 256 -4.37 -4.28 18.97
CA LYS A 256 -5.51 -4.92 18.28
C LYS A 256 -5.00 -5.83 17.16
N VAL A 257 -5.38 -7.10 17.22
CA VAL A 257 -5.17 -8.03 16.10
C VAL A 257 -6.06 -7.68 14.91
N ALA A 258 -5.65 -8.12 13.71
CA ALA A 258 -6.31 -7.77 12.45
C ALA A 258 -7.74 -8.30 12.32
N ASP A 259 -8.05 -9.46 12.93
CA ASP A 259 -9.39 -10.05 13.00
C ASP A 259 -9.54 -10.96 14.23
N SER A 260 -10.77 -11.35 14.57
CA SER A 260 -11.07 -12.07 15.81
C SER A 260 -10.60 -13.53 15.87
N ALA A 261 -10.13 -14.10 14.76
CA ALA A 261 -9.54 -15.43 14.73
C ALA A 261 -8.01 -15.43 14.97
N LYS A 262 -7.37 -14.25 15.02
CA LYS A 262 -5.91 -14.12 15.11
C LYS A 262 -5.38 -14.15 16.55
N GLY A 263 -4.36 -14.97 16.78
CA GLY A 263 -3.39 -14.86 17.87
C GLY A 263 -2.22 -13.92 17.52
N VAL A 264 -1.30 -13.71 18.46
CA VAL A 264 -0.05 -12.96 18.25
C VAL A 264 1.12 -13.92 18.45
N SER A 265 1.57 -14.54 17.36
CA SER A 265 2.52 -15.66 17.45
C SER A 265 3.95 -15.29 17.74
N GLU A 266 4.40 -14.10 17.34
CA GLU A 266 5.71 -13.60 17.76
C GLU A 266 5.80 -12.08 17.61
N ILE A 267 6.74 -11.48 18.33
CA ILE A 267 7.12 -10.09 18.17
C ILE A 267 8.64 -9.94 17.99
N ALA A 268 9.06 -8.98 17.17
CA ALA A 268 10.48 -8.67 16.96
C ALA A 268 10.71 -7.16 17.01
N ALA A 269 11.51 -6.69 17.96
CA ALA A 269 11.74 -5.26 18.14
C ALA A 269 12.58 -4.64 17.02
N LEU A 270 11.98 -3.69 16.29
CA LEU A 270 12.67 -2.78 15.37
C LEU A 270 13.36 -1.65 16.15
N SER A 271 12.79 -1.22 17.25
CA SER A 271 13.33 -0.16 18.13
C SER A 271 12.69 -0.25 19.52
N ASP A 272 13.12 0.61 20.44
CA ASP A 272 12.42 0.81 21.73
C ASP A 272 10.95 1.27 21.54
N ASP A 273 10.60 1.87 20.39
CA ASP A 273 9.24 2.33 20.10
C ASP A 273 8.40 1.36 19.25
N SER A 274 9.03 0.44 18.51
CA SER A 274 8.33 -0.32 17.47
C SER A 274 8.73 -1.79 17.37
N VAL A 275 7.73 -2.64 17.11
CA VAL A 275 7.87 -4.09 16.94
C VAL A 275 7.19 -4.52 15.63
N LEU A 276 7.77 -5.52 14.98
CA LEU A 276 7.02 -6.39 14.08
C LEU A 276 6.17 -7.33 14.93
N VAL A 277 4.95 -7.62 14.46
CA VAL A 277 3.99 -8.51 15.12
C VAL A 277 3.54 -9.55 14.09
N LEU A 278 3.89 -10.80 14.32
CA LEU A 278 3.38 -11.95 13.58
C LEU A 278 2.03 -12.35 14.21
N GLN A 279 1.03 -12.56 13.37
CA GLN A 279 -0.33 -12.93 13.78
C GLN A 279 -0.78 -14.14 13.00
N ARG A 280 -1.23 -15.19 13.69
CA ARG A 280 -1.56 -16.49 13.10
C ARG A 280 -2.99 -16.88 13.44
N SER A 281 -3.60 -17.69 12.59
CA SER A 281 -4.88 -18.37 12.84
C SER A 281 -4.94 -19.65 12.01
N PHE A 282 -5.63 -20.68 12.50
CA PHE A 282 -5.81 -21.94 11.78
C PHE A 282 -7.30 -22.25 11.53
N SER A 283 -7.61 -22.77 10.34
CA SER A 283 -8.91 -23.35 10.02
C SER A 283 -8.76 -24.67 9.24
N LYS A 284 -9.62 -25.64 9.55
CA LYS A 284 -9.66 -26.95 8.87
C LYS A 284 -9.96 -26.84 7.36
N THR A 285 -10.54 -25.73 6.89
CA THR A 285 -10.93 -25.52 5.48
C THR A 285 -9.90 -24.75 4.66
N SER A 286 -9.09 -23.90 5.28
CA SER A 286 -8.14 -23.01 4.59
C SER A 286 -6.68 -23.18 5.02
N GLY A 287 -6.43 -23.90 6.11
CA GLY A 287 -5.11 -24.01 6.73
C GLY A 287 -4.78 -22.81 7.62
N ASN A 288 -3.49 -22.51 7.71
CA ASN A 288 -2.97 -21.35 8.41
C ASN A 288 -3.18 -20.08 7.58
N ASP A 289 -3.58 -19.01 8.26
CA ASP A 289 -3.60 -17.65 7.73
C ASP A 289 -2.73 -16.74 8.60
N VAL A 290 -1.69 -16.17 7.99
CA VAL A 290 -0.61 -15.45 8.68
C VAL A 290 -0.54 -14.00 8.20
N ILE A 291 -0.50 -13.07 9.16
CA ILE A 291 -0.40 -11.63 8.93
C ILE A 291 0.87 -11.12 9.62
N LEU A 292 1.60 -10.24 8.93
CA LEU A 292 2.71 -9.48 9.47
C LEU A 292 2.30 -8.01 9.56
N SER A 293 2.39 -7.44 10.77
CA SER A 293 2.11 -6.03 11.05
C SER A 293 3.34 -5.37 11.68
N LYS A 294 3.42 -4.04 11.59
CA LYS A 294 4.27 -3.21 12.44
C LYS A 294 3.39 -2.48 13.45
N ALA A 295 3.77 -2.52 14.72
CA ALA A 295 3.18 -1.72 15.78
C ALA A 295 4.20 -0.69 16.30
N SER A 296 3.75 0.54 16.51
CA SER A 296 4.56 1.68 16.98
C SER A 296 3.90 2.38 18.17
N GLY A 297 4.66 3.18 18.92
CA GLY A 297 4.20 3.85 20.14
C GLY A 297 4.54 3.13 21.44
N LEU A 298 5.41 2.11 21.44
CA LEU A 298 5.87 1.43 22.67
C LEU A 298 6.62 2.39 23.61
N SER A 299 7.22 3.46 23.11
CA SER A 299 7.90 4.48 23.93
C SER A 299 6.94 5.51 24.52
N SER A 300 5.67 5.53 24.10
CA SER A 300 4.67 6.48 24.61
C SER A 300 4.34 6.26 26.10
N GLU A 301 3.85 7.30 26.77
CA GLU A 301 3.39 7.26 28.17
C GLU A 301 2.04 6.54 28.36
N VAL A 302 1.53 5.85 27.32
CA VAL A 302 0.28 5.08 27.40
C VAL A 302 0.53 3.79 28.20
N ASP A 303 -0.07 3.69 29.38
CA ASP A 303 -0.08 2.49 30.22
C ASP A 303 -1.52 2.04 30.51
N VAL A 304 -1.89 0.88 29.97
CA VAL A 304 -3.22 0.27 30.17
C VAL A 304 -3.28 -0.66 31.38
N SER A 305 -2.27 -0.68 32.26
CA SER A 305 -2.23 -1.55 33.46
C SER A 305 -3.44 -1.35 34.38
N SER A 306 -3.96 -0.12 34.45
CA SER A 306 -5.14 0.24 35.26
C SER A 306 -6.48 0.03 34.53
N VAL A 307 -6.46 -0.20 33.20
CA VAL A 307 -7.67 -0.45 32.42
C VAL A 307 -8.15 -1.88 32.70
N SER A 308 -9.37 -2.01 33.21
CA SER A 308 -9.96 -3.32 33.51
C SER A 308 -10.34 -4.10 32.25
N ASN A 309 -10.99 -3.43 31.28
CA ASN A 309 -11.50 -4.02 30.04
C ASN A 309 -11.10 -3.19 28.81
N LEU A 310 -10.24 -3.73 27.95
CA LEU A 310 -9.79 -3.10 26.70
C LEU A 310 -10.86 -2.97 25.60
N SER A 311 -11.89 -3.82 25.54
CA SER A 311 -12.97 -3.67 24.54
C SER A 311 -13.75 -2.35 24.66
N ALA A 312 -13.69 -1.71 25.83
CA ALA A 312 -14.30 -0.40 26.09
C ALA A 312 -13.29 0.77 26.06
N ALA A 313 -12.00 0.50 25.85
CA ALA A 313 -10.96 1.52 25.80
C ALA A 313 -11.02 2.31 24.48
N PRO A 314 -10.75 3.63 24.49
CA PRO A 314 -10.67 4.42 23.27
C PRO A 314 -9.48 3.96 22.41
N SER A 315 -9.57 4.15 21.09
CA SER A 315 -8.53 3.72 20.14
C SER A 315 -7.17 4.39 20.34
N THR A 316 -7.12 5.50 21.09
CA THR A 316 -5.89 6.21 21.48
C THR A 316 -5.04 5.45 22.50
N ASP A 317 -5.62 4.47 23.20
CA ASP A 317 -4.95 3.73 24.26
C ASP A 317 -4.28 2.45 23.70
N PHE A 318 -4.40 2.21 22.39
CA PHE A 318 -3.79 1.11 21.66
C PHE A 318 -2.58 1.58 20.86
N LEU A 319 -1.60 0.70 20.71
CA LEU A 319 -0.48 0.89 19.78
C LEU A 319 -0.99 1.14 18.35
N ALA A 320 -0.38 2.10 17.66
CA ALA A 320 -0.65 2.32 16.25
C ALA A 320 -0.13 1.11 15.46
N SER A 321 -1.01 0.41 14.75
CA SER A 321 -0.69 -0.83 14.03
C SER A 321 -0.98 -0.69 12.54
N ARG A 322 0.00 -1.06 11.71
CA ARG A 322 -0.11 -1.11 10.24
C ARG A 322 0.16 -2.54 9.78
N THR A 323 -0.79 -3.16 9.09
CA THR A 323 -0.56 -4.43 8.40
C THR A 323 0.41 -4.20 7.24
N LEU A 324 1.53 -4.93 7.25
CA LEU A 324 2.51 -4.90 6.17
C LEU A 324 2.12 -5.92 5.10
N ALA A 325 1.73 -7.14 5.48
CA ALA A 325 1.23 -8.15 4.54
C ALA A 325 0.34 -9.21 5.20
N ASN A 326 -0.58 -9.79 4.42
CA ASN A 326 -1.10 -11.13 4.68
C ASN A 326 -0.23 -12.12 3.85
N LEU A 327 0.54 -12.96 4.54
CA LEU A 327 1.55 -13.83 3.93
C LEU A 327 0.92 -15.02 3.19
N THR A 328 -0.33 -15.37 3.50
CA THR A 328 -1.12 -16.38 2.78
C THR A 328 -1.32 -16.00 1.30
N ASN A 329 -1.12 -14.73 0.93
CA ASN A 329 -1.22 -14.24 -0.46
C ASN A 329 0.14 -14.07 -1.19
N CYS A 330 1.26 -14.43 -0.55
CA CYS A 330 2.59 -14.50 -1.20
C CYS A 330 2.63 -15.58 -2.30
N LYS A 331 3.48 -15.46 -3.34
CA LYS A 331 3.69 -16.58 -4.29
C LYS A 331 4.20 -17.83 -3.56
N THR A 332 3.84 -19.02 -4.02
CA THR A 332 4.20 -20.28 -3.34
C THR A 332 5.68 -20.66 -3.44
N LEU A 333 6.47 -19.99 -4.30
CA LEU A 333 7.86 -20.32 -4.62
C LEU A 333 8.11 -21.80 -5.03
N GLY A 334 7.07 -22.52 -5.44
CA GLY A 334 7.16 -23.96 -5.75
C GLY A 334 7.00 -24.89 -4.55
N ALA A 335 6.73 -24.37 -3.36
CA ALA A 335 6.49 -25.17 -2.16
C ALA A 335 5.30 -26.12 -2.31
N THR A 336 5.40 -27.26 -1.63
CA THR A 336 4.36 -28.30 -1.57
C THR A 336 3.91 -28.50 -0.14
N ALA A 337 2.59 -28.61 0.08
CA ALA A 337 2.04 -29.01 1.37
C ALA A 337 2.21 -30.52 1.58
N LYS A 338 2.43 -30.96 2.82
CA LYS A 338 2.54 -32.39 3.16
C LYS A 338 1.21 -33.13 2.91
N ALA A 339 1.28 -34.44 2.71
CA ALA A 339 0.10 -35.25 2.48
C ALA A 339 -0.88 -35.17 3.67
N GLY A 340 -2.13 -34.77 3.41
CA GLY A 340 -3.15 -34.57 4.43
C GLY A 340 -3.17 -33.17 5.05
N ALA A 341 -2.24 -32.28 4.71
CA ALA A 341 -2.27 -30.88 5.12
C ALA A 341 -3.29 -30.08 4.28
N THR A 342 -4.17 -29.33 4.94
CA THR A 342 -4.97 -28.28 4.28
C THR A 342 -4.20 -26.98 4.39
N GLN A 343 -3.78 -26.40 3.26
CA GLN A 343 -3.21 -25.06 3.18
C GLN A 343 -3.68 -24.36 1.90
N LYS A 344 -4.27 -23.15 2.01
CA LYS A 344 -4.61 -22.30 0.85
C LYS A 344 -3.34 -21.94 0.05
N ASN A 345 -2.24 -21.72 0.76
CA ASN A 345 -0.93 -21.47 0.20
C ASN A 345 0.07 -22.48 0.78
N PRO A 346 0.67 -23.36 -0.04
CA PRO A 346 1.63 -24.37 0.41
C PRO A 346 2.88 -23.88 1.15
N LEU A 347 3.17 -22.57 1.16
CA LEU A 347 4.20 -21.99 2.03
C LEU A 347 3.78 -21.87 3.50
N MET A 348 2.48 -21.78 3.76
CA MET A 348 1.95 -21.54 5.10
C MET A 348 2.05 -22.80 5.96
N ASP A 349 2.56 -22.61 7.17
CA ASP A 349 2.65 -23.62 8.22
C ASP A 349 2.52 -22.89 9.57
N ASN A 350 2.78 -23.56 10.70
CA ASN A 350 2.61 -23.00 12.04
C ASN A 350 3.75 -22.03 12.41
N TYR A 351 3.79 -20.84 11.79
CA TYR A 351 4.86 -19.87 12.03
C TYR A 351 4.72 -19.18 13.39
N GLU A 352 5.65 -19.51 14.28
CA GLU A 352 5.69 -19.06 15.68
C GLU A 352 7.06 -18.47 16.08
N GLY A 353 8.17 -18.77 15.40
CA GLY A 353 9.43 -18.03 15.61
C GLY A 353 9.67 -16.93 14.57
N MET A 354 10.23 -15.79 14.97
CA MET A 354 10.53 -14.64 14.09
C MET A 354 11.76 -13.85 14.56
N ALA A 355 12.76 -13.70 13.69
CA ALA A 355 13.95 -12.88 13.96
C ALA A 355 14.24 -11.90 12.82
N ILE A 356 14.58 -10.65 13.17
CA ILE A 356 15.18 -9.69 12.24
C ILE A 356 16.63 -10.13 12.01
N THR A 357 16.97 -10.50 10.78
CA THR A 357 18.28 -11.08 10.44
C THR A 357 19.27 -10.08 9.86
N ASN A 358 18.77 -8.97 9.32
CA ASN A 358 19.57 -7.81 8.95
C ASN A 358 18.68 -6.56 8.95
N ARG A 359 19.29 -5.37 9.12
CA ARG A 359 18.59 -4.10 8.97
C ARG A 359 19.51 -3.05 8.34
N ASP A 360 18.98 -2.32 7.37
CA ASP A 360 19.63 -1.15 6.75
C ASP A 360 18.60 -0.01 6.64
N GLY A 361 18.70 0.96 7.56
CA GLY A 361 17.73 2.05 7.71
C GLY A 361 16.31 1.52 7.94
N ASP A 362 15.44 1.83 6.98
CA ASP A 362 14.03 1.42 6.97
C ASP A 362 13.79 0.07 6.29
N SER A 363 14.83 -0.60 5.76
CA SER A 363 14.72 -1.97 5.25
C SER A 363 15.14 -3.00 6.30
N ALA A 364 14.34 -4.04 6.48
CA ALA A 364 14.66 -5.17 7.36
C ALA A 364 14.56 -6.51 6.62
N ALA A 365 15.55 -7.38 6.81
CA ALA A 365 15.43 -8.79 6.47
C ALA A 365 14.88 -9.54 7.69
N LEU A 366 13.94 -10.45 7.47
CA LEU A 366 13.26 -11.21 8.50
C LEU A 366 13.28 -12.69 8.14
N SER A 367 13.53 -13.54 9.13
CA SER A 367 13.28 -14.98 9.04
C SER A 367 12.17 -15.34 9.99
N ILE A 368 11.15 -16.05 9.50
CA ILE A 368 10.16 -16.72 10.34
C ILE A 368 10.35 -18.24 10.23
N ILE A 369 10.17 -18.95 11.33
CA ILE A 369 10.32 -20.41 11.44
C ILE A 369 9.01 -21.03 11.93
N SER A 370 8.66 -22.18 11.38
CA SER A 370 7.44 -22.89 11.74
C SER A 370 7.68 -24.06 12.67
N ASP A 371 6.82 -24.16 13.67
CA ASP A 371 6.61 -25.39 14.39
C ASP A 371 5.92 -26.42 13.47
N ASN A 372 6.28 -27.68 13.67
CA ASN A 372 5.62 -28.81 13.03
C ASN A 372 4.71 -29.60 13.99
N ASN A 373 4.59 -29.23 15.27
CA ASN A 373 3.92 -29.98 16.34
C ASN A 373 4.35 -31.46 16.37
N PHE A 374 5.58 -31.74 15.92
CA PHE A 374 6.12 -33.05 15.54
C PHE A 374 5.27 -33.89 14.55
N GLY A 375 4.19 -33.34 14.00
CA GLY A 375 3.17 -33.99 13.20
C GLY A 375 3.58 -34.30 11.76
N ALA A 376 2.88 -35.27 11.15
CA ALA A 376 3.16 -35.71 9.78
C ALA A 376 2.64 -34.74 8.69
N THR A 377 1.74 -33.82 9.05
CA THR A 377 1.08 -32.86 8.14
C THR A 377 1.71 -31.47 8.15
N GLN A 378 2.70 -31.20 9.00
CA GLN A 378 3.35 -29.91 9.15
C GLN A 378 4.86 -30.03 8.92
N THR A 379 5.51 -28.93 8.58
CA THR A 379 6.88 -28.84 8.10
C THR A 379 7.69 -27.93 9.01
N THR A 380 8.92 -28.30 9.37
CA THR A 380 9.85 -27.34 9.97
C THR A 380 10.50 -26.52 8.87
N ARG A 381 9.89 -25.39 8.55
CA ARG A 381 10.24 -24.50 7.45
C ARG A 381 10.76 -23.16 7.98
N VAL A 382 11.71 -22.59 7.27
CA VAL A 382 12.07 -21.17 7.42
C VAL A 382 11.63 -20.41 6.16
N LEU A 383 10.89 -19.32 6.34
CA LEU A 383 10.56 -18.35 5.31
C LEU A 383 11.33 -17.06 5.56
N ASN A 384 12.07 -16.60 4.54
CA ASN A 384 12.88 -15.39 4.59
C ASN A 384 12.22 -14.29 3.76
N LEU A 385 12.07 -13.10 4.35
CA LEU A 385 11.35 -11.94 3.82
C LEU A 385 12.25 -10.70 3.83
N ASN A 386 11.98 -9.77 2.92
CA ASN A 386 12.48 -8.39 2.97
C ASN A 386 11.28 -7.46 3.20
N ILE A 387 11.44 -6.50 4.11
CA ILE A 387 10.37 -5.66 4.63
C ILE A 387 10.79 -4.20 4.51
N ASP A 388 9.90 -3.37 3.96
CA ASP A 388 9.91 -1.93 4.18
C ASP A 388 9.22 -1.62 5.51
N THR A 389 9.98 -1.02 6.41
CA THR A 389 9.58 -0.65 7.77
C THR A 389 9.47 0.86 7.95
N ALA A 390 9.54 1.64 6.87
CA ALA A 390 9.40 3.09 6.91
C ALA A 390 8.04 3.51 7.50
N ASP A 391 8.07 4.61 8.27
CA ASP A 391 6.89 5.33 8.73
C ASP A 391 6.75 6.62 7.91
N TYR A 392 5.61 6.75 7.23
CA TYR A 392 5.23 7.97 6.53
C TYR A 392 4.09 8.64 7.31
N GLU A 393 4.14 9.98 7.47
CA GLU A 393 3.09 10.75 8.14
C GLU A 393 1.71 10.48 7.51
N SER A 394 1.71 10.32 6.18
CA SER A 394 0.56 9.92 5.39
C SER A 394 -0.08 8.60 5.83
N ASP A 395 0.69 7.58 6.28
CA ASP A 395 0.12 6.32 6.75
C ASP A 395 -0.65 6.46 8.07
N GLY A 396 -0.21 7.37 8.95
CA GLY A 396 -0.92 7.68 10.20
C GLY A 396 -2.14 8.61 10.01
N ASN A 397 -2.12 9.44 8.97
CA ASN A 397 -3.11 10.49 8.72
C ASN A 397 -3.93 10.26 7.44
N GLN A 398 -4.39 9.01 7.23
CA GLN A 398 -5.18 8.65 6.05
C GLN A 398 -6.52 9.44 5.96
N PRO A 399 -6.88 10.01 4.81
CA PRO A 399 -8.15 10.75 4.63
C PRO A 399 -9.43 9.91 4.82
N ASP A 400 -10.45 10.50 5.47
CA ASP A 400 -11.74 9.82 5.69
C ASP A 400 -12.66 9.89 4.45
N LEU A 401 -12.57 8.85 3.61
CA LEU A 401 -13.37 8.68 2.41
C LEU A 401 -14.89 8.67 2.66
N VAL A 402 -15.35 8.25 3.84
CA VAL A 402 -16.80 8.23 4.17
C VAL A 402 -17.33 9.67 4.26
N SER A 403 -16.57 10.56 4.90
CA SER A 403 -16.89 11.98 4.99
C SER A 403 -16.81 12.68 3.63
N LEU A 404 -15.72 12.45 2.87
CA LEU A 404 -15.49 13.05 1.55
C LEU A 404 -16.56 12.68 0.50
N LEU A 405 -17.19 11.51 0.64
CA LEU A 405 -18.25 11.02 -0.24
C LEU A 405 -19.65 11.11 0.38
N GLY A 406 -19.79 11.79 1.53
CA GLY A 406 -21.00 11.81 2.36
C GLY A 406 -22.28 12.26 1.63
N ASP A 407 -22.16 13.14 0.64
CA ASP A 407 -23.27 13.61 -0.21
C ASP A 407 -24.02 12.46 -0.90
N PHE A 408 -23.38 11.31 -1.15
CA PHE A 408 -24.03 10.15 -1.75
C PHE A 408 -25.24 9.67 -0.93
N SER A 409 -25.19 9.86 0.39
CA SER A 409 -26.29 9.56 1.33
C SER A 409 -27.58 10.33 1.05
N SER A 410 -27.51 11.45 0.32
CA SER A 410 -28.69 12.22 -0.13
C SER A 410 -29.37 11.62 -1.38
N LEU A 411 -28.63 10.82 -2.14
CA LEU A 411 -29.10 10.15 -3.35
C LEU A 411 -29.61 8.74 -3.02
N TRP A 412 -28.82 8.03 -2.22
CA TRP A 412 -29.02 6.66 -1.78
C TRP A 412 -28.59 6.53 -0.31
N LYS A 413 -29.49 6.08 0.56
CA LYS A 413 -29.19 5.86 1.98
C LYS A 413 -29.37 4.39 2.34
N ALA A 414 -28.27 3.73 2.71
CA ALA A 414 -28.32 2.38 3.27
C ALA A 414 -29.16 2.33 4.56
N SER A 415 -29.93 1.25 4.74
CA SER A 415 -30.69 1.00 5.98
C SER A 415 -29.76 0.62 7.14
N THR A 416 -28.65 -0.05 6.81
CA THR A 416 -27.55 -0.42 7.70
C THR A 416 -26.28 -0.52 6.85
N PRO A 417 -25.08 -0.25 7.41
CA PRO A 417 -23.84 -0.71 6.81
C PRO A 417 -23.88 -2.23 6.55
N PHE A 418 -23.18 -2.66 5.49
CA PHE A 418 -23.05 -4.07 5.15
C PHE A 418 -22.20 -4.80 6.20
N VAL A 419 -22.68 -5.97 6.64
CA VAL A 419 -21.96 -6.90 7.51
C VAL A 419 -21.67 -8.17 6.70
N SER A 420 -20.41 -8.46 6.44
CA SER A 420 -20.00 -9.60 5.60
C SER A 420 -20.46 -10.96 6.13
N GLY A 421 -20.60 -11.10 7.45
CA GLY A 421 -21.16 -12.29 8.11
C GLY A 421 -22.68 -12.43 8.02
N ASP A 422 -23.41 -11.38 7.61
CA ASP A 422 -24.86 -11.44 7.36
C ASP A 422 -25.18 -10.83 5.99
N LEU A 423 -25.15 -11.69 4.97
CA LEU A 423 -25.49 -11.35 3.59
C LEU A 423 -26.91 -10.78 3.43
N SER A 424 -27.81 -10.98 4.41
CA SER A 424 -29.14 -10.39 4.37
C SER A 424 -29.11 -8.87 4.58
N THR A 425 -28.00 -8.30 5.09
CA THR A 425 -27.82 -6.85 5.21
C THR A 425 -27.47 -6.16 3.89
N PHE A 426 -27.00 -6.91 2.88
CA PHE A 426 -26.50 -6.34 1.64
C PHE A 426 -27.59 -5.62 0.83
N GLY A 427 -27.26 -4.47 0.26
CA GLY A 427 -28.07 -3.76 -0.72
C GLY A 427 -29.40 -3.20 -0.21
N LYS A 428 -29.65 -3.18 1.10
CA LYS A 428 -30.87 -2.62 1.70
C LYS A 428 -30.74 -1.13 1.97
N GLY A 429 -31.71 -0.34 1.53
CA GLY A 429 -31.72 1.11 1.70
C GLY A 429 -32.90 1.80 1.06
N VAL A 430 -32.82 3.13 0.96
CA VAL A 430 -33.87 4.03 0.48
C VAL A 430 -33.28 4.99 -0.55
N VAL A 431 -34.00 5.17 -1.66
CA VAL A 431 -33.71 6.17 -2.69
C VAL A 431 -34.11 7.56 -2.18
N GLY A 432 -33.13 8.46 -2.06
CA GLY A 432 -33.33 9.86 -1.69
C GLY A 432 -33.56 10.78 -2.90
N ASN A 433 -32.89 10.52 -4.03
CA ASN A 433 -33.04 11.32 -5.26
C ASN A 433 -33.15 10.43 -6.51
N ALA A 434 -34.38 10.02 -6.83
CA ALA A 434 -34.67 9.17 -7.99
C ALA A 434 -34.31 9.82 -9.34
N SER A 435 -34.31 11.15 -9.47
CA SER A 435 -33.96 11.81 -10.74
C SER A 435 -32.48 11.65 -11.07
N VAL A 436 -31.60 11.87 -10.07
CA VAL A 436 -30.15 11.70 -10.24
C VAL A 436 -29.79 10.22 -10.43
N LEU A 437 -30.40 9.32 -9.66
CA LEU A 437 -30.14 7.87 -9.82
C LEU A 437 -30.65 7.33 -11.16
N ARG A 438 -31.78 7.83 -11.70
CA ARG A 438 -32.23 7.46 -13.04
C ARG A 438 -31.22 7.86 -14.11
N HIS A 439 -30.72 9.10 -14.05
CA HIS A 439 -29.70 9.55 -14.99
C HIS A 439 -28.40 8.73 -14.90
N ASN A 440 -28.02 8.34 -13.68
CA ASN A 440 -26.88 7.45 -13.42
C ASN A 440 -27.09 6.05 -14.06
N ASP A 441 -28.29 5.47 -13.94
CA ASP A 441 -28.68 4.20 -14.57
C ASP A 441 -28.72 4.32 -16.11
N GLU A 442 -29.32 5.38 -16.65
CA GLU A 442 -29.43 5.66 -18.09
C GLU A 442 -28.05 5.78 -18.76
N LEU A 443 -27.13 6.57 -18.16
CA LEU A 443 -25.75 6.68 -18.63
C LEU A 443 -25.00 5.35 -18.53
N THR A 444 -25.23 4.57 -17.46
CA THR A 444 -24.62 3.24 -17.29
C THR A 444 -25.01 2.32 -18.44
N SER A 445 -26.31 2.23 -18.73
CA SER A 445 -26.83 1.42 -19.84
C SER A 445 -26.31 1.93 -21.19
N ALA A 446 -26.28 3.25 -21.41
CA ALA A 446 -25.88 3.83 -22.69
C ALA A 446 -24.38 3.66 -22.99
N ILE A 447 -23.48 3.82 -22.01
CA ILE A 447 -22.04 3.61 -22.18
C ILE A 447 -21.73 2.12 -22.43
N ASN A 448 -22.31 1.22 -21.63
CA ASN A 448 -22.18 -0.23 -21.81
C ASN A 448 -22.65 -0.69 -23.20
N LYS A 449 -23.84 -0.26 -23.63
CA LYS A 449 -24.39 -0.61 -24.96
C LYS A 449 -23.62 0.03 -26.11
N ALA A 450 -23.03 1.21 -25.93
CA ALA A 450 -22.14 1.82 -26.93
C ALA A 450 -20.89 0.95 -27.15
N ALA A 451 -20.27 0.44 -26.09
CA ALA A 451 -19.10 -0.44 -26.19
C ALA A 451 -19.44 -1.85 -26.70
N ALA A 452 -20.66 -2.34 -26.47
CA ALA A 452 -21.15 -3.61 -27.02
C ALA A 452 -21.54 -3.53 -28.52
N LYS A 453 -21.58 -2.33 -29.12
CA LYS A 453 -22.02 -2.14 -30.51
C LYS A 453 -21.06 -2.83 -31.49
N GLY A 454 -21.53 -3.89 -32.14
CA GLY A 454 -20.74 -4.71 -33.05
C GLY A 454 -20.14 -5.97 -32.41
N SER A 455 -20.41 -6.25 -31.13
CA SER A 455 -20.17 -7.59 -30.57
C SER A 455 -21.17 -8.61 -31.13
N ASP A 456 -20.73 -9.85 -31.28
CA ASP A 456 -21.57 -11.01 -31.59
C ASP A 456 -22.05 -11.77 -30.33
N GLY A 457 -21.72 -11.26 -29.14
CA GLY A 457 -22.03 -11.88 -27.84
C GLY A 457 -21.04 -12.97 -27.39
N THR A 458 -20.11 -13.38 -28.25
CA THR A 458 -19.05 -14.37 -27.96
C THR A 458 -17.65 -13.74 -27.96
N ASN A 459 -17.42 -12.78 -28.85
CA ASN A 459 -16.19 -12.02 -28.98
C ASN A 459 -16.43 -10.58 -28.45
N PRO A 460 -15.70 -10.16 -27.39
CA PRO A 460 -15.73 -8.78 -26.94
C PRO A 460 -15.17 -7.83 -28.00
N THR A 461 -15.77 -6.65 -28.14
CA THR A 461 -15.24 -5.57 -29.00
C THR A 461 -13.88 -5.07 -28.50
N ALA A 462 -13.13 -4.32 -29.32
CA ALA A 462 -11.84 -3.76 -28.91
C ALA A 462 -11.93 -2.93 -27.61
N GLN A 463 -13.02 -2.18 -27.39
CA GLN A 463 -13.20 -1.46 -26.13
C GLN A 463 -13.54 -2.39 -24.96
N GLN A 464 -14.34 -3.43 -25.19
CA GLN A 464 -14.61 -4.42 -24.15
C GLN A 464 -13.33 -5.22 -23.78
N GLN A 465 -12.44 -5.52 -24.74
CA GLN A 465 -11.13 -6.14 -24.46
C GLN A 465 -10.25 -5.23 -23.60
N ARG A 466 -10.13 -3.94 -23.94
CA ARG A 466 -9.45 -2.93 -23.08
C ARG A 466 -10.07 -2.86 -21.69
N ALA A 467 -11.39 -2.91 -21.60
CA ALA A 467 -12.10 -2.87 -20.33
C ALA A 467 -11.92 -4.13 -19.47
N LEU A 468 -11.76 -5.29 -20.10
CA LEU A 468 -11.42 -6.54 -19.43
C LEU A 468 -9.97 -6.52 -18.90
N ILE A 469 -9.00 -6.03 -19.68
CA ILE A 469 -7.61 -5.84 -19.20
C ILE A 469 -7.57 -4.88 -18.00
N ASP A 470 -8.26 -3.73 -18.08
CA ASP A 470 -8.38 -2.80 -16.94
C ASP A 470 -9.18 -3.39 -15.77
N SER A 471 -9.82 -4.55 -15.94
CA SER A 471 -10.55 -5.24 -14.87
C SER A 471 -9.71 -6.17 -14.02
N ASP A 472 -8.53 -6.56 -14.48
CA ASP A 472 -7.59 -7.42 -13.77
C ASP A 472 -6.92 -6.75 -12.55
N TYR A 473 -7.13 -5.43 -12.34
CA TYR A 473 -6.51 -4.64 -11.27
C TYR A 473 -4.97 -4.60 -11.38
N LYS A 474 -4.42 -4.48 -12.60
CA LYS A 474 -2.97 -4.43 -12.87
C LYS A 474 -2.54 -3.16 -13.61
N LEU A 475 -1.96 -2.19 -12.90
CA LEU A 475 -1.43 -0.96 -13.51
C LEU A 475 -0.29 -1.21 -14.51
N GLY A 476 0.42 -2.34 -14.40
CA GLY A 476 1.42 -2.77 -15.39
C GLY A 476 0.83 -3.12 -16.77
N GLU A 477 -0.47 -3.39 -16.86
CA GLU A 477 -1.19 -3.64 -18.11
C GLU A 477 -1.91 -2.37 -18.60
N THR A 478 -2.43 -1.56 -17.68
CA THR A 478 -3.16 -0.30 -17.97
C THR A 478 -2.24 0.87 -18.34
N LEU A 479 -1.22 1.18 -17.53
CA LEU A 479 -0.47 2.45 -17.63
C LEU A 479 0.47 2.57 -18.84
N PRO A 480 1.15 1.51 -19.33
CA PRO A 480 2.05 1.66 -20.49
C PRO A 480 1.38 2.21 -21.75
N ASP A 481 0.11 1.86 -21.99
CA ASP A 481 -0.71 2.34 -23.10
C ASP A 481 -0.86 3.88 -23.10
N SER A 482 -0.76 4.53 -21.92
CA SER A 482 -0.82 5.99 -21.81
C SER A 482 0.39 6.74 -22.39
N LEU A 483 1.54 6.06 -22.54
CA LEU A 483 2.77 6.66 -23.05
C LEU A 483 2.93 6.48 -24.57
N GLY A 484 1.92 5.94 -25.25
CA GLY A 484 1.96 5.61 -26.67
C GLY A 484 2.84 4.39 -27.00
N PRO A 485 2.90 3.98 -28.28
CA PRO A 485 3.44 2.69 -28.69
C PRO A 485 4.97 2.53 -28.50
N VAL A 486 5.73 3.62 -28.36
CA VAL A 486 7.19 3.56 -28.19
C VAL A 486 7.59 3.58 -26.71
N LEU A 487 7.25 4.66 -25.99
CA LEU A 487 7.59 4.78 -24.56
C LEU A 487 6.84 3.77 -23.70
N GLY A 488 5.59 3.44 -24.06
CA GLY A 488 4.80 2.40 -23.41
C GLY A 488 5.48 1.03 -23.51
N LYS A 489 5.96 0.67 -24.71
CA LYS A 489 6.73 -0.56 -24.90
C LYS A 489 7.97 -0.62 -24.00
N TYR A 490 8.73 0.47 -23.91
CA TYR A 490 9.89 0.52 -23.01
C TYR A 490 9.48 0.33 -21.54
N LEU A 491 8.41 0.99 -21.09
CA LEU A 491 7.90 0.83 -19.73
C LEU A 491 7.49 -0.63 -19.45
N SER A 492 6.70 -1.25 -20.32
CA SER A 492 6.34 -2.68 -20.20
C SER A 492 7.56 -3.60 -20.15
N GLN A 493 8.60 -3.32 -20.96
CA GLN A 493 9.85 -4.08 -20.94
C GLN A 493 10.60 -3.93 -19.61
N GLY A 494 10.76 -2.70 -19.09
CA GLY A 494 11.47 -2.44 -17.84
C GLY A 494 10.76 -2.98 -16.59
N ILE A 495 9.43 -3.09 -16.62
CA ILE A 495 8.65 -3.81 -15.60
C ILE A 495 8.89 -5.32 -15.73
N ALA A 496 8.79 -5.88 -16.94
CA ALA A 496 8.87 -7.31 -17.17
C ALA A 496 10.29 -7.91 -16.98
N ASP A 497 11.34 -7.14 -17.26
CA ASP A 497 12.74 -7.57 -17.10
C ASP A 497 13.37 -7.20 -15.74
N GLY A 498 12.63 -6.48 -14.90
CA GLY A 498 13.08 -6.06 -13.57
C GLY A 498 14.06 -4.88 -13.56
N SER A 499 14.23 -4.15 -14.67
CA SER A 499 15.06 -2.93 -14.74
C SER A 499 14.47 -1.71 -14.01
N LEU A 500 13.20 -1.78 -13.58
CA LEU A 500 12.45 -0.71 -12.91
C LEU A 500 11.94 -1.14 -11.51
N PRO A 501 12.79 -1.59 -10.57
CA PRO A 501 12.34 -2.12 -9.28
C PRO A 501 11.65 -1.08 -8.39
N ILE A 502 12.14 0.17 -8.33
CA ILE A 502 11.54 1.22 -7.48
C ILE A 502 10.17 1.62 -8.04
N PHE A 503 10.09 1.85 -9.35
CA PHE A 503 8.83 2.14 -10.03
C PHE A 503 7.83 0.97 -9.91
N THR A 504 8.30 -0.28 -10.04
CA THR A 504 7.43 -1.46 -9.95
C THR A 504 6.80 -1.58 -8.57
N LYS A 505 7.56 -1.44 -7.48
CA LYS A 505 7.01 -1.41 -6.11
C LYS A 505 5.92 -0.33 -5.96
N LEU A 506 6.25 0.88 -6.41
CA LEU A 506 5.40 2.06 -6.24
C LEU A 506 4.10 2.00 -7.07
N PHE A 507 4.13 1.40 -8.28
CA PHE A 507 3.03 1.46 -9.25
C PHE A 507 2.46 0.11 -9.73
N THR A 508 3.27 -0.93 -9.93
CA THR A 508 2.86 -2.11 -10.74
C THR A 508 3.09 -3.47 -10.06
N GLN A 509 3.39 -3.48 -8.76
CA GLN A 509 3.56 -4.67 -7.95
C GLN A 509 2.27 -5.49 -7.87
N THR A 510 2.38 -6.82 -7.92
CA THR A 510 1.26 -7.76 -7.85
C THR A 510 1.55 -8.89 -6.87
N ASN A 511 0.50 -9.44 -6.24
CA ASN A 511 0.59 -10.60 -5.35
C ASN A 511 0.54 -11.94 -6.13
N GLN A 512 0.42 -13.07 -5.42
CA GLN A 512 0.31 -14.41 -6.03
C GLN A 512 -0.75 -14.54 -7.12
N THR A 513 -1.93 -13.93 -6.93
CA THR A 513 -3.06 -14.07 -7.87
C THR A 513 -2.95 -13.11 -9.05
N GLY A 514 -1.84 -12.37 -9.16
CA GLY A 514 -1.69 -11.30 -10.13
C GLY A 514 -2.49 -10.04 -9.79
N TYR A 515 -3.09 -9.95 -8.59
CA TYR A 515 -3.83 -8.76 -8.16
C TYR A 515 -2.83 -7.67 -7.76
N GLY A 516 -3.05 -6.44 -8.23
CA GLY A 516 -2.20 -5.29 -7.91
C GLY A 516 -2.18 -4.97 -6.41
N VAL A 517 -0.98 -4.72 -5.87
CA VAL A 517 -0.73 -4.39 -4.45
C VAL A 517 0.32 -3.28 -4.31
N SER A 518 0.34 -2.35 -5.26
CA SER A 518 1.34 -1.29 -5.37
C SER A 518 1.17 -0.19 -4.31
N THR A 519 2.28 0.40 -3.86
CA THR A 519 2.29 1.37 -2.75
C THR A 519 1.40 2.60 -2.97
N LEU A 520 1.26 3.10 -4.21
CA LEU A 520 0.34 4.20 -4.51
C LEU A 520 -1.09 3.73 -4.77
N GLY A 521 -1.26 2.60 -5.44
CA GLY A 521 -2.57 2.12 -5.86
C GLY A 521 -3.46 1.71 -4.69
N ASP A 522 -2.89 1.01 -3.71
CA ASP A 522 -3.62 0.41 -2.57
C ASP A 522 -3.53 1.23 -1.26
N TYR A 523 -2.94 2.43 -1.30
CA TYR A 523 -2.76 3.26 -0.10
C TYR A 523 -4.06 3.59 0.64
N LEU A 524 -5.15 3.92 -0.07
CA LEU A 524 -6.47 4.14 0.54
C LEU A 524 -7.45 3.02 0.13
N SER A 525 -8.10 2.42 1.12
CA SER A 525 -9.04 1.31 0.91
C SER A 525 -10.49 1.78 0.82
N THR A 526 -11.15 1.50 -0.31
CA THR A 526 -12.60 1.74 -0.48
C THR A 526 -13.51 0.89 0.43
N SER A 527 -12.99 -0.13 1.12
CA SER A 527 -13.79 -1.13 1.86
C SER A 527 -14.72 -0.51 2.91
N LYS A 528 -14.23 0.44 3.72
CA LYS A 528 -15.05 1.15 4.72
C LYS A 528 -16.22 1.86 4.06
N ALA A 529 -15.95 2.66 3.02
CA ALA A 529 -16.97 3.40 2.27
C ALA A 529 -17.99 2.47 1.60
N LYS A 530 -17.54 1.39 0.93
CA LYS A 530 -18.40 0.39 0.32
C LYS A 530 -19.36 -0.26 1.32
N ASN A 531 -18.87 -0.58 2.52
CA ASN A 531 -19.69 -1.14 3.57
C ASN A 531 -20.67 -0.10 4.13
N THR A 532 -20.26 1.16 4.33
CA THR A 532 -21.15 2.24 4.81
C THR A 532 -22.27 2.57 3.81
N PHE A 533 -21.94 2.75 2.53
CA PHE A 533 -22.92 3.12 1.50
C PHE A 533 -23.74 1.94 0.99
N ASN A 534 -23.23 0.70 1.09
CA ASN A 534 -23.97 -0.56 0.85
C ASN A 534 -24.82 -0.53 -0.44
N HIS A 535 -24.26 0.03 -1.52
CA HIS A 535 -24.97 0.29 -2.77
C HIS A 535 -24.88 -0.93 -3.71
N PRO A 536 -25.99 -1.45 -4.28
CA PRO A 536 -25.95 -2.58 -5.21
C PRO A 536 -25.35 -2.22 -6.58
N ARG A 537 -24.70 -3.18 -7.23
CA ARG A 537 -24.17 -3.05 -8.60
C ARG A 537 -25.29 -3.00 -9.65
N PRO A 538 -25.02 -2.46 -10.87
CA PRO A 538 -26.07 -2.23 -11.88
C PRO A 538 -26.89 -3.47 -12.24
N TYR A 539 -26.27 -4.64 -12.24
CA TYR A 539 -26.88 -5.93 -12.63
C TYR A 539 -27.45 -6.76 -11.46
N VAL A 540 -27.42 -6.23 -10.23
CA VAL A 540 -27.97 -6.90 -9.03
C VAL A 540 -29.40 -6.39 -8.80
N ASP A 541 -30.33 -7.24 -8.36
CA ASP A 541 -31.72 -6.85 -8.09
C ASP A 541 -31.82 -5.87 -6.90
N ARG A 542 -32.37 -4.69 -7.17
CA ARG A 542 -32.53 -3.54 -6.26
C ARG A 542 -33.96 -3.41 -5.72
N THR A 543 -34.80 -4.44 -5.82
CA THR A 543 -36.17 -4.39 -5.31
C THR A 543 -36.21 -4.15 -3.78
N ASN A 544 -35.29 -4.78 -3.04
CA ASN A 544 -35.10 -4.57 -1.59
C ASN A 544 -34.50 -3.21 -1.21
N ALA A 545 -34.11 -2.41 -2.21
CA ALA A 545 -33.57 -1.06 -2.09
C ALA A 545 -34.63 0.03 -2.36
N GLY A 546 -35.90 -0.34 -2.54
CA GLY A 546 -36.96 0.62 -2.86
C GLY A 546 -36.88 1.25 -4.25
N TYR A 547 -36.02 0.73 -5.14
CA TYR A 547 -35.86 1.24 -6.51
C TYR A 547 -37.18 1.22 -7.30
N PRO A 548 -37.90 0.09 -7.43
CA PRO A 548 -39.21 0.06 -8.08
C PRO A 548 -40.24 1.01 -7.43
N ALA A 549 -40.20 1.17 -6.11
CA ALA A 549 -41.09 2.08 -5.39
C ALA A 549 -40.78 3.56 -5.65
N ALA A 550 -39.52 3.89 -5.97
CA ALA A 550 -39.09 5.21 -6.44
C ALA A 550 -39.23 5.40 -7.96
N GLY A 551 -39.84 4.43 -8.67
CA GLY A 551 -40.01 4.43 -10.12
C GLY A 551 -38.71 4.20 -10.90
N LEU A 552 -37.69 3.59 -10.28
CA LEU A 552 -36.46 3.14 -10.92
C LEU A 552 -36.53 1.65 -11.24
N ASP A 553 -35.79 1.18 -12.24
CA ASP A 553 -35.78 -0.23 -12.61
C ASP A 553 -35.08 -1.09 -11.55
N ALA A 554 -35.57 -2.33 -11.36
CA ALA A 554 -35.00 -3.27 -10.40
C ALA A 554 -33.52 -3.60 -10.72
N THR A 555 -33.16 -3.68 -11.99
CA THR A 555 -31.79 -3.80 -12.50
C THR A 555 -31.59 -2.81 -13.65
N VAL A 556 -30.35 -2.42 -13.91
CA VAL A 556 -29.98 -1.67 -15.12
C VAL A 556 -29.84 -2.65 -16.28
N ASP A 557 -30.46 -2.34 -17.42
CA ASP A 557 -30.32 -3.12 -18.65
C ASP A 557 -28.90 -2.98 -19.23
N ILE A 558 -28.06 -3.98 -18.96
CA ILE A 558 -26.67 -4.08 -19.44
C ILE A 558 -26.45 -5.31 -20.32
N VAL A 559 -25.54 -5.18 -21.28
CA VAL A 559 -24.93 -6.29 -22.00
C VAL A 559 -23.72 -6.77 -21.18
N LYS A 560 -23.81 -7.97 -20.58
CA LYS A 560 -22.67 -8.61 -19.92
C LYS A 560 -21.61 -8.99 -20.95
N VAL A 561 -20.34 -8.83 -20.59
CA VAL A 561 -19.18 -9.20 -21.42
C VAL A 561 -18.74 -10.63 -21.05
N PRO A 562 -18.45 -11.53 -22.01
CA PRO A 562 -17.91 -12.85 -21.69
C PRO A 562 -16.45 -12.76 -21.23
N VAL A 563 -15.98 -13.78 -20.50
CA VAL A 563 -14.55 -13.97 -20.21
C VAL A 563 -13.79 -14.07 -21.52
N TRP A 564 -12.68 -13.34 -21.62
CA TRP A 564 -11.83 -13.31 -22.81
C TRP A 564 -10.49 -13.98 -22.53
N THR A 565 -9.87 -14.52 -23.57
CA THR A 565 -8.47 -14.98 -23.53
C THR A 565 -7.70 -14.21 -24.59
N ASP A 566 -6.63 -13.54 -24.19
CA ASP A 566 -5.81 -12.72 -25.08
C ASP A 566 -4.90 -13.59 -25.99
N SER A 567 -4.13 -12.93 -26.86
CA SER A 567 -3.18 -13.62 -27.75
C SER A 567 -2.02 -14.31 -27.03
N ASN A 568 -1.78 -14.01 -25.76
CA ASN A 568 -0.72 -14.59 -24.93
C ASN A 568 -1.23 -15.78 -24.08
N GLY A 569 -2.54 -16.02 -24.05
CA GLY A 569 -3.19 -17.04 -23.23
C GLY A 569 -3.67 -16.56 -21.86
N SER A 570 -3.53 -15.26 -21.56
CA SER A 570 -4.04 -14.63 -20.34
C SER A 570 -5.56 -14.55 -20.37
N LYS A 571 -6.21 -14.90 -19.26
CA LYS A 571 -7.67 -14.81 -19.12
C LYS A 571 -8.05 -13.52 -18.38
N HIS A 572 -9.02 -12.80 -18.92
CA HIS A 572 -9.55 -11.57 -18.36
C HIS A 572 -11.04 -11.74 -18.06
N ASP A 573 -11.45 -11.51 -16.81
CA ASP A 573 -12.78 -11.86 -16.29
C ASP A 573 -13.46 -10.65 -15.61
N PRO A 574 -14.64 -10.20 -16.09
CA PRO A 574 -15.36 -9.07 -15.50
C PRO A 574 -15.89 -9.34 -14.08
N SER A 575 -15.78 -10.58 -13.59
CA SER A 575 -15.97 -10.98 -12.20
C SER A 575 -17.38 -10.74 -11.64
N TYR A 576 -18.40 -10.90 -12.49
CA TYR A 576 -19.80 -10.60 -12.14
C TYR A 576 -20.29 -11.32 -10.89
N ASP A 577 -19.99 -12.62 -10.77
CA ASP A 577 -20.59 -13.49 -9.75
C ASP A 577 -19.94 -13.30 -8.37
N SER A 578 -18.62 -13.13 -8.30
CA SER A 578 -17.90 -12.80 -7.07
C SER A 578 -18.20 -11.40 -6.54
N MET A 579 -18.78 -10.53 -7.37
CA MET A 579 -19.08 -9.14 -7.05
C MET A 579 -20.54 -8.88 -6.61
N VAL A 580 -21.41 -9.90 -6.60
CA VAL A 580 -22.85 -9.74 -6.30
C VAL A 580 -23.12 -9.10 -4.93
N THR A 581 -22.38 -9.49 -3.89
CA THR A 581 -22.49 -8.97 -2.52
C THR A 581 -21.38 -7.96 -2.17
N SER A 582 -20.75 -7.37 -3.20
CA SER A 582 -19.73 -6.33 -3.06
C SER A 582 -20.30 -4.98 -3.48
N GLY A 583 -20.30 -4.00 -2.56
CA GLY A 583 -20.86 -2.67 -2.81
C GLY A 583 -20.24 -1.97 -4.02
N SER A 584 -21.06 -1.29 -4.83
CA SER A 584 -20.64 -0.55 -6.02
C SER A 584 -19.91 0.75 -5.67
N PHE A 585 -20.52 1.60 -4.85
CA PHE A 585 -20.02 2.94 -4.55
C PHE A 585 -19.03 2.97 -3.36
N PRO A 586 -17.86 3.64 -3.45
CA PRO A 586 -17.18 4.12 -4.68
C PRO A 586 -16.46 2.99 -5.41
N SER A 587 -16.03 3.20 -6.66
CA SER A 587 -15.33 2.17 -7.45
C SER A 587 -13.84 2.06 -7.10
N GLY A 588 -13.46 1.03 -6.32
CA GLY A 588 -12.04 0.76 -5.98
C GLY A 588 -11.12 0.52 -7.18
N HIS A 589 -11.62 -0.05 -8.29
CA HIS A 589 -10.84 -0.13 -9.53
C HIS A 589 -10.57 1.25 -10.13
N THR A 590 -11.48 2.20 -9.96
CA THR A 590 -11.27 3.59 -10.38
C THR A 590 -10.31 4.31 -9.43
N THR A 591 -10.38 4.06 -8.12
CA THR A 591 -9.36 4.51 -7.16
C THR A 591 -7.99 4.04 -7.61
N TYR A 592 -7.78 2.73 -7.79
CA TYR A 592 -6.51 2.14 -8.20
C TYR A 592 -5.98 2.73 -9.52
N ALA A 593 -6.83 2.82 -10.54
CA ALA A 593 -6.48 3.40 -11.85
C ALA A 593 -6.15 4.91 -11.78
N THR A 594 -6.91 5.67 -10.99
CA THR A 594 -6.68 7.11 -10.79
C THR A 594 -5.42 7.33 -9.98
N SER A 595 -5.20 6.54 -8.92
CA SER A 595 -4.01 6.61 -8.08
C SER A 595 -2.73 6.40 -8.90
N GLY A 596 -2.72 5.37 -9.75
CA GLY A 596 -1.61 5.11 -10.67
C GLY A 596 -1.45 6.18 -11.75
N ALA A 597 -2.54 6.69 -12.33
CA ALA A 597 -2.47 7.70 -13.38
C ALA A 597 -2.03 9.08 -12.86
N VAL A 598 -2.55 9.54 -11.72
CA VAL A 598 -2.12 10.80 -11.09
C VAL A 598 -0.65 10.70 -10.68
N GLY A 599 -0.25 9.60 -10.03
CA GLY A 599 1.15 9.38 -9.66
C GLY A 599 2.08 9.34 -10.87
N LEU A 600 1.71 8.67 -11.97
CA LEU A 600 2.54 8.64 -13.17
C LEU A 600 2.58 10.01 -13.87
N ALA A 601 1.49 10.77 -13.86
CA ALA A 601 1.41 12.11 -14.43
C ALA A 601 2.24 13.14 -13.65
N THR A 602 2.34 13.04 -12.32
CA THR A 602 3.26 13.87 -11.53
C THR A 602 4.72 13.44 -11.70
N LEU A 603 5.00 12.14 -11.93
CA LEU A 603 6.35 11.67 -12.27
C LEU A 603 6.76 11.93 -13.72
N LEU A 604 5.82 12.17 -14.65
CA LEU A 604 6.05 12.47 -16.08
C LEU A 604 5.11 13.61 -16.56
N PRO A 605 5.23 14.85 -16.04
CA PRO A 605 4.30 15.94 -16.37
C PRO A 605 4.31 16.33 -17.86
N GLU A 606 5.37 15.95 -18.59
CA GLU A 606 5.49 16.11 -20.03
C GLU A 606 4.43 15.30 -20.82
N LEU A 607 3.80 14.28 -20.19
CA LEU A 607 2.78 13.37 -20.73
C LEU A 607 1.48 13.34 -19.88
N ALA A 608 1.33 14.26 -18.92
CA ALA A 608 0.23 14.21 -17.94
C ALA A 608 -1.18 14.15 -18.54
N PRO A 609 -1.55 14.92 -19.59
CA PRO A 609 -2.89 14.84 -20.19
C PRO A 609 -3.23 13.46 -20.75
N GLU A 610 -2.25 12.80 -21.38
CA GLU A 610 -2.41 11.47 -21.99
C GLU A 610 -2.56 10.40 -20.90
N ILE A 611 -1.74 10.48 -19.86
CA ILE A 611 -1.79 9.62 -18.66
C ILE A 611 -3.14 9.74 -17.94
N LEU A 612 -3.57 10.97 -17.64
CA LEU A 612 -4.83 11.23 -16.94
C LEU A 612 -6.05 10.84 -17.78
N ALA A 613 -6.01 11.07 -19.10
CA ALA A 613 -7.06 10.62 -20.01
C ALA A 613 -7.16 9.08 -20.04
N ARG A 614 -6.03 8.36 -20.07
CA ARG A 614 -6.01 6.88 -20.02
C ARG A 614 -6.50 6.33 -18.66
N GLY A 615 -6.14 6.97 -17.55
CA GLY A 615 -6.67 6.65 -16.23
C GLY A 615 -8.18 6.85 -16.13
N SER A 616 -8.70 7.94 -16.71
CA SER A 616 -10.15 8.18 -16.80
C SER A 616 -10.87 7.14 -17.67
N GLU A 617 -10.19 6.58 -18.70
CA GLU A 617 -10.72 5.47 -19.47
C GLU A 617 -10.81 4.19 -18.64
N ALA A 618 -9.78 3.86 -17.85
CA ALA A 618 -9.81 2.68 -16.97
C ALA A 618 -10.95 2.74 -15.94
N GLY A 619 -11.27 3.93 -15.42
CA GLY A 619 -12.49 4.17 -14.65
C GLY A 619 -13.76 3.95 -15.49
N ASN A 620 -13.88 4.60 -16.64
CA ASN A 620 -15.03 4.46 -17.56
C ASN A 620 -15.25 3.01 -18.02
N ASN A 621 -14.18 2.22 -18.12
CA ASN A 621 -14.20 0.82 -18.51
C ASN A 621 -14.95 -0.07 -17.49
N ARG A 622 -15.08 0.38 -16.24
CA ARG A 622 -15.98 -0.26 -15.26
C ARG A 622 -17.47 -0.10 -15.58
N ILE A 623 -17.82 0.97 -16.30
CA ILE A 623 -19.17 1.19 -16.86
C ILE A 623 -19.31 0.41 -18.18
N VAL A 624 -18.27 0.32 -19.01
CA VAL A 624 -18.25 -0.56 -20.20
C VAL A 624 -18.60 -2.00 -19.84
N LEU A 625 -18.05 -2.54 -18.75
CA LEU A 625 -18.41 -3.86 -18.23
C LEU A 625 -19.77 -3.91 -17.50
N GLY A 626 -20.43 -2.78 -17.24
CA GLY A 626 -21.71 -2.70 -16.53
C GLY A 626 -21.62 -3.03 -15.03
N VAL A 627 -20.43 -2.97 -14.41
CA VAL A 627 -20.21 -3.38 -13.01
C VAL A 627 -20.17 -2.21 -12.02
N HIS A 628 -20.16 -0.97 -12.53
CA HIS A 628 -20.17 0.28 -11.80
C HIS A 628 -20.97 1.36 -12.55
N TYR A 629 -21.45 2.36 -11.81
CA TYR A 629 -22.15 3.53 -12.35
C TYR A 629 -21.22 4.75 -12.47
N PRO A 630 -21.53 5.76 -13.31
CA PRO A 630 -20.85 7.06 -13.35
C PRO A 630 -20.50 7.68 -11.99
N LEU A 631 -21.44 7.69 -11.02
CA LEU A 631 -21.17 8.23 -9.68
C LEU A 631 -20.09 7.43 -8.93
N ASP A 632 -20.00 6.12 -9.11
CA ASP A 632 -18.94 5.29 -8.51
C ASP A 632 -17.56 5.66 -9.06
N ILE A 633 -17.50 6.05 -10.35
CA ILE A 633 -16.27 6.45 -11.02
C ILE A 633 -15.83 7.83 -10.53
N ILE A 634 -16.78 8.77 -10.40
CA ILE A 634 -16.51 10.09 -9.80
C ILE A 634 -15.99 9.92 -8.36
N GLY A 635 -16.63 9.07 -7.56
CA GLY A 635 -16.21 8.79 -6.17
C GLY A 635 -14.84 8.11 -6.08
N GLY A 636 -14.56 7.13 -6.93
CA GLY A 636 -13.25 6.46 -6.98
C GLY A 636 -12.13 7.37 -7.51
N ARG A 637 -12.44 8.30 -8.42
CA ARG A 637 -11.49 9.33 -8.84
C ARG A 637 -11.15 10.29 -7.68
N ILE A 638 -12.17 10.78 -6.96
CA ILE A 638 -11.96 11.66 -5.78
C ILE A 638 -11.05 10.97 -4.76
N ASP A 639 -11.29 9.69 -4.48
CA ASP A 639 -10.45 8.85 -3.63
C ASP A 639 -9.00 8.76 -4.14
N GLY A 640 -8.78 8.44 -5.43
CA GLY A 640 -7.43 8.37 -6.01
C GLY A 640 -6.69 9.72 -6.06
N ASP A 641 -7.40 10.83 -6.27
CA ASP A 641 -6.85 12.19 -6.20
C ASP A 641 -6.44 12.53 -4.75
N VAL A 642 -7.30 12.23 -3.77
CA VAL A 642 -7.06 12.40 -2.32
C VAL A 642 -5.87 11.58 -1.85
N ALA A 643 -5.79 10.32 -2.28
CA ALA A 643 -4.68 9.41 -2.00
C ALA A 643 -3.33 10.00 -2.44
N ASN A 644 -3.27 10.54 -3.66
CA ASN A 644 -2.07 11.20 -4.18
C ASN A 644 -1.78 12.51 -3.45
N VAL A 645 -2.77 13.34 -3.14
CA VAL A 645 -2.52 14.60 -2.40
C VAL A 645 -1.90 14.33 -1.03
N ALA A 646 -2.34 13.31 -0.31
CA ALA A 646 -1.73 12.92 0.96
C ALA A 646 -0.26 12.46 0.76
N ARG A 647 0.00 11.52 -0.17
CA ARG A 647 1.36 11.03 -0.46
C ARG A 647 2.32 12.11 -0.98
N TRP A 648 1.85 13.09 -1.74
CA TRP A 648 2.66 14.23 -2.21
C TRP A 648 2.84 15.34 -1.16
N SER A 649 2.02 15.36 -0.11
CA SER A 649 2.15 16.32 0.99
C SER A 649 3.06 15.83 2.12
N ASP A 650 3.41 14.54 2.10
CA ASP A 650 4.38 13.90 2.98
C ASP A 650 5.83 14.11 2.46
N PRO A 651 6.66 14.95 3.10
CA PRO A 651 7.99 15.28 2.57
C PRO A 651 8.95 14.08 2.57
N THR A 652 8.75 13.13 3.49
CA THR A 652 9.57 11.92 3.62
C THR A 652 9.22 10.96 2.48
N PHE A 653 7.93 10.68 2.25
CA PHE A 653 7.48 9.85 1.13
C PHE A 653 7.90 10.44 -0.23
N VAL A 654 7.82 11.76 -0.39
CA VAL A 654 8.32 12.45 -1.59
C VAL A 654 9.82 12.26 -1.80
N LYS A 655 10.62 12.43 -0.74
CA LYS A 655 12.09 12.30 -0.78
C LYS A 655 12.54 10.86 -1.03
N ASP A 656 11.92 9.90 -0.37
CA ASP A 656 12.45 8.54 -0.24
C ASP A 656 11.81 7.52 -1.20
N GLN A 657 10.58 7.78 -1.69
CA GLN A 657 9.92 6.94 -2.70
C GLN A 657 9.76 7.64 -4.05
N LEU A 658 9.14 8.83 -4.07
CA LEU A 658 8.71 9.48 -5.33
C LEU A 658 9.88 10.05 -6.16
N GLN A 659 10.84 10.71 -5.51
CA GLN A 659 12.01 11.26 -6.20
C GLN A 659 12.91 10.16 -6.80
N PRO A 660 13.27 9.08 -6.08
CA PRO A 660 13.98 7.94 -6.66
C PRO A 660 13.22 7.29 -7.82
N ALA A 661 11.90 7.09 -7.70
CA ALA A 661 11.08 6.51 -8.77
C ALA A 661 11.10 7.34 -10.07
N ARG A 662 11.01 8.68 -9.99
CA ARG A 662 11.18 9.53 -11.20
C ARG A 662 12.59 9.45 -11.76
N GLN A 663 13.62 9.42 -10.92
CA GLN A 663 15.01 9.33 -11.38
C GLN A 663 15.27 8.02 -12.13
N GLU A 664 14.84 6.89 -11.57
CA GLU A 664 14.92 5.56 -12.19
C GLU A 664 14.19 5.54 -13.55
N LEU A 665 12.90 5.92 -13.56
CA LEU A 665 12.05 5.89 -14.75
C LEU A 665 12.60 6.78 -15.87
N VAL A 666 12.97 8.04 -15.56
CA VAL A 666 13.50 8.99 -16.55
C VAL A 666 14.84 8.52 -17.11
N ALA A 667 15.73 7.98 -16.27
CA ALA A 667 17.01 7.45 -16.71
C ALA A 667 16.85 6.22 -17.61
N TYR A 668 15.96 5.29 -17.23
CA TYR A 668 15.66 4.10 -18.02
C TYR A 668 15.05 4.46 -19.39
N LEU A 669 14.00 5.29 -19.43
CA LEU A 669 13.37 5.72 -20.69
C LEU A 669 14.38 6.45 -21.58
N SER A 670 15.14 7.41 -21.04
CA SER A 670 16.16 8.14 -21.81
C SER A 670 17.24 7.20 -22.39
N LYS A 671 17.62 6.15 -21.67
CA LYS A 671 18.57 5.12 -22.14
C LYS A 671 17.99 4.30 -23.29
N GLN A 672 16.74 3.86 -23.20
CA GLN A 672 16.08 3.09 -24.28
C GLN A 672 15.86 3.95 -25.55
N CYS A 673 15.49 5.21 -25.36
CA CYS A 673 15.40 6.20 -26.44
C CYS A 673 16.75 6.43 -27.13
N ALA A 674 17.84 6.58 -26.37
CA ALA A 674 19.18 6.75 -26.91
C ALA A 674 19.63 5.53 -27.73
N ALA A 675 19.38 4.32 -27.22
CA ALA A 675 19.67 3.07 -27.91
C ALA A 675 18.86 2.90 -29.21
N SER A 676 17.67 3.52 -29.30
CA SER A 676 16.77 3.46 -30.45
C SER A 676 16.88 4.67 -31.40
N GLY A 677 17.77 5.62 -31.13
CA GLY A 677 18.00 6.80 -31.96
C GLY A 677 17.01 7.96 -31.77
N TYR A 678 16.16 7.93 -30.74
CA TYR A 678 15.18 8.98 -30.43
C TYR A 678 15.73 10.14 -29.57
N GLY A 679 17.05 10.21 -29.38
CA GLY A 679 17.71 11.22 -28.54
C GLY A 679 18.09 10.71 -27.15
N SER A 680 18.87 11.49 -26.42
CA SER A 680 19.49 11.11 -25.13
C SER A 680 18.81 11.69 -23.90
N THR A 681 17.71 12.42 -24.07
CA THR A 681 16.88 12.95 -22.98
C THR A 681 15.41 12.57 -23.20
N LEU A 682 14.64 12.47 -22.11
CA LEU A 682 13.20 12.22 -22.18
C LEU A 682 12.47 13.23 -23.08
N ALA A 683 12.82 14.52 -23.00
CA ALA A 683 12.21 15.56 -23.82
C ALA A 683 12.46 15.35 -25.33
N GLN A 684 13.70 15.03 -25.71
CA GLN A 684 14.03 14.67 -27.11
C GLN A 684 13.26 13.44 -27.57
N CYS A 685 13.12 12.43 -26.69
CA CYS A 685 12.40 11.22 -27.03
C CYS A 685 10.89 11.45 -27.22
N ILE A 686 10.25 12.22 -26.34
CA ILE A 686 8.84 12.61 -26.46
C ILE A 686 8.61 13.38 -27.77
N GLU A 687 9.50 14.31 -28.12
CA GLU A 687 9.44 15.07 -29.39
C GLU A 687 9.63 14.15 -30.61
N ALA A 688 10.67 13.32 -30.61
CA ALA A 688 11.02 12.44 -31.74
C ALA A 688 9.99 11.32 -31.98
N THR A 689 9.32 10.85 -30.92
CA THR A 689 8.24 9.85 -31.03
C THR A 689 6.88 10.49 -31.27
N GLY A 690 6.67 11.76 -30.86
CA GLY A 690 5.38 12.43 -30.87
C GLY A 690 4.43 11.96 -29.75
N ALA A 691 4.97 11.47 -28.64
CA ALA A 691 4.21 10.84 -27.55
C ALA A 691 3.25 11.79 -26.80
N ASN A 692 3.49 13.10 -26.86
CA ASN A 692 2.61 14.15 -26.34
C ASN A 692 1.66 14.75 -27.42
N GLY A 693 1.43 14.01 -28.50
CA GLY A 693 0.67 14.45 -29.67
C GLY A 693 0.01 13.27 -30.40
N ALA A 694 -0.06 13.37 -31.73
CA ALA A 694 -0.82 12.42 -32.57
C ALA A 694 -0.29 10.96 -32.59
N ASN A 695 0.93 10.74 -32.08
CA ASN A 695 1.55 9.41 -31.96
C ASN A 695 1.59 8.92 -30.50
N GLY A 696 0.91 9.60 -29.58
CA GLY A 696 0.82 9.25 -28.17
C GLY A 696 -0.25 8.20 -27.87
N TYR A 697 -0.83 8.29 -26.68
CA TYR A 697 -2.05 7.58 -26.33
C TYR A 697 -3.21 7.99 -27.25
N THR A 698 -3.93 6.99 -27.75
CA THR A 698 -5.13 7.19 -28.58
C THR A 698 -6.21 6.19 -28.20
N ASN A 699 -7.47 6.58 -28.39
CA ASN A 699 -8.61 5.67 -28.33
C ASN A 699 -9.73 6.15 -29.27
N ALA A 700 -10.14 5.26 -30.19
CA ALA A 700 -11.22 5.51 -31.14
C ALA A 700 -12.63 5.38 -30.55
N PHE A 701 -12.77 4.78 -29.35
CA PHE A 701 -14.05 4.62 -28.68
C PHE A 701 -14.64 5.97 -28.24
N VAL A 702 -15.93 6.13 -28.51
CA VAL A 702 -16.74 7.28 -28.07
C VAL A 702 -18.03 6.79 -27.45
N ASP A 703 -18.49 7.53 -26.46
CA ASP A 703 -19.69 7.25 -25.68
C ASP A 703 -20.50 8.56 -25.47
N PRO A 704 -21.68 8.54 -24.81
CA PRO A 704 -22.47 9.75 -24.60
C PRO A 704 -21.79 10.86 -23.78
N VAL A 705 -20.67 10.58 -23.11
CA VAL A 705 -19.91 11.51 -22.26
C VAL A 705 -18.65 12.01 -22.99
N SER A 706 -17.85 11.08 -23.53
CA SER A 706 -16.69 11.38 -24.38
C SER A 706 -17.06 11.19 -25.85
N THR A 707 -17.62 12.23 -26.46
CA THR A 707 -18.17 12.20 -27.84
C THR A 707 -17.11 12.40 -28.95
N GLN A 708 -15.84 12.60 -28.57
CA GLN A 708 -14.70 12.71 -29.50
C GLN A 708 -13.67 11.63 -29.16
N ALA A 709 -13.12 11.00 -30.19
CA ALA A 709 -12.02 10.04 -30.04
C ALA A 709 -10.77 10.76 -29.51
N VAL A 710 -9.98 10.08 -28.70
CA VAL A 710 -8.66 10.58 -28.27
C VAL A 710 -7.67 10.30 -29.39
N THR A 711 -7.19 11.37 -30.02
CA THR A 711 -6.24 11.35 -31.14
C THR A 711 -5.05 12.29 -30.94
N ASP A 712 -5.08 13.14 -29.92
CA ASP A 712 -4.06 14.12 -29.57
C ASP A 712 -4.26 14.63 -28.12
N ARG A 713 -3.36 15.50 -27.66
CA ARG A 713 -3.46 16.17 -26.35
C ARG A 713 -4.77 16.94 -26.14
N SER A 714 -5.31 17.59 -27.17
CA SER A 714 -6.53 18.40 -27.02
C SER A 714 -7.76 17.53 -26.77
N SER A 715 -7.87 16.43 -27.50
CA SER A 715 -8.92 15.41 -27.32
C SER A 715 -8.72 14.61 -26.03
N ALA A 716 -7.48 14.35 -25.60
CA ALA A 716 -7.18 13.75 -24.30
C ALA A 716 -7.71 14.61 -23.12
N ILE A 717 -7.40 15.93 -23.12
CA ILE A 717 -7.90 16.87 -22.10
C ILE A 717 -9.44 16.90 -22.09
N LYS A 718 -10.08 16.98 -23.27
CA LYS A 718 -11.55 16.98 -23.36
C LYS A 718 -12.17 15.69 -22.84
N ALA A 719 -11.60 14.53 -23.18
CA ALA A 719 -12.10 13.23 -22.72
C ALA A 719 -12.01 13.11 -21.19
N TYR A 720 -10.90 13.57 -20.60
CA TYR A 720 -10.75 13.69 -19.15
C TYR A 720 -11.82 14.62 -18.55
N GLN A 721 -11.91 15.86 -19.03
CA GLN A 721 -12.88 16.86 -18.54
C GLN A 721 -14.34 16.40 -18.63
N SER A 722 -14.74 15.73 -19.72
CA SER A 722 -16.07 15.12 -19.84
C SER A 722 -16.33 14.09 -18.73
N ARG A 723 -15.36 13.20 -18.48
CA ARG A 723 -15.43 12.14 -17.45
C ARG A 723 -15.24 12.64 -16.02
N MET A 724 -14.80 13.88 -15.80
CA MET A 724 -14.77 14.47 -14.45
C MET A 724 -16.18 14.67 -13.87
N THR A 725 -17.19 14.88 -14.72
CA THR A 725 -18.57 15.18 -14.28
C THR A 725 -19.61 14.19 -14.78
N TYR A 726 -19.30 13.39 -15.81
CA TYR A 726 -20.24 12.50 -16.50
C TYR A 726 -21.53 13.20 -17.00
N GLY A 727 -21.49 14.52 -17.18
CA GLY A 727 -22.68 15.31 -17.57
C GLY A 727 -23.67 15.58 -16.42
N PHE A 728 -23.40 15.14 -15.19
CA PHE A 728 -24.21 15.55 -14.04
C PHE A 728 -24.17 17.07 -13.89
N THR A 729 -25.35 17.68 -13.86
CA THR A 729 -25.58 19.07 -13.53
C THR A 729 -26.84 19.14 -12.67
N ALA A 730 -26.93 20.12 -11.76
CA ALA A 730 -28.17 20.37 -11.04
C ALA A 730 -29.32 20.66 -12.04
N SER A 731 -30.51 20.16 -11.73
CA SER A 731 -31.69 20.12 -12.61
C SER A 731 -31.93 21.39 -13.45
N GLY A 732 -31.54 21.32 -14.73
CA GLY A 732 -31.93 22.25 -15.80
C GLY A 732 -31.37 23.67 -15.75
N ASN A 733 -30.67 24.05 -14.68
CA ASN A 733 -30.19 25.42 -14.49
C ASN A 733 -28.70 25.56 -14.85
N GLN A 734 -28.38 26.51 -15.73
CA GLN A 734 -27.01 26.89 -16.03
C GLN A 734 -26.29 27.38 -14.77
N THR A 735 -25.03 26.95 -14.58
CA THR A 735 -24.20 27.42 -13.46
C THR A 735 -24.03 28.94 -13.56
N THR A 736 -24.51 29.66 -12.54
CA THR A 736 -24.42 31.14 -12.54
C THR A 736 -22.98 31.62 -12.46
N ALA A 737 -22.71 32.85 -12.91
CA ALA A 737 -21.38 33.44 -12.84
C ALA A 737 -20.81 33.48 -11.41
N LEU A 738 -21.66 33.66 -10.39
CA LEU A 738 -21.27 33.64 -8.98
C LEU A 738 -20.91 32.22 -8.52
N GLN A 739 -21.75 31.22 -8.83
CA GLN A 739 -21.46 29.82 -8.49
C GLN A 739 -20.17 29.33 -9.16
N LYS A 740 -19.95 29.70 -10.43
CA LYS A 740 -18.70 29.46 -11.15
C LYS A 740 -17.51 30.13 -10.45
N ALA A 741 -17.63 31.40 -10.06
CA ALA A 741 -16.55 32.11 -9.38
C ALA A 741 -16.18 31.49 -8.02
N VAL A 742 -17.18 30.99 -7.27
CA VAL A 742 -16.94 30.26 -6.02
C VAL A 742 -16.28 28.91 -6.31
N SER A 743 -16.82 28.11 -7.22
CA SER A 743 -16.33 26.74 -7.46
C SER A 743 -14.99 26.64 -8.18
N THR A 744 -14.45 27.77 -8.65
CA THR A 744 -13.08 27.88 -9.18
C THR A 744 -12.21 28.87 -8.38
N SER A 745 -12.53 29.09 -7.10
CA SER A 745 -11.74 29.97 -6.22
C SER A 745 -10.56 29.23 -5.58
N VAL A 746 -9.55 29.97 -5.09
CA VAL A 746 -8.35 29.38 -4.45
C VAL A 746 -8.70 28.73 -3.11
N GLU A 747 -9.77 29.17 -2.47
CA GLU A 747 -10.34 28.61 -1.24
C GLU A 747 -11.01 27.25 -1.48
N GLN A 748 -11.43 26.93 -2.72
CA GLN A 748 -11.96 25.62 -3.10
C GLN A 748 -10.87 24.64 -3.60
N VAL A 749 -9.61 25.05 -3.69
CA VAL A 749 -8.51 24.12 -3.99
C VAL A 749 -8.23 23.27 -2.75
N PRO A 750 -8.24 21.93 -2.83
CA PRO A 750 -7.94 21.08 -1.68
C PRO A 750 -6.56 21.39 -1.09
N GLN A 751 -6.43 21.34 0.25
CA GLN A 751 -5.16 21.56 0.92
C GLN A 751 -4.14 20.48 0.51
N GLY A 752 -2.95 20.90 0.10
CA GLY A 752 -1.87 20.01 -0.35
C GLY A 752 -1.93 19.67 -1.84
N ALA A 753 -3.03 19.96 -2.55
CA ALA A 753 -3.13 19.67 -3.99
C ALA A 753 -2.07 20.42 -4.82
N GLU A 754 -1.58 21.57 -4.32
CA GLU A 754 -0.43 22.27 -4.89
C GLU A 754 0.86 21.44 -4.97
N ASN A 755 0.98 20.36 -4.20
CA ASN A 755 2.18 19.53 -4.16
C ASN A 755 2.27 18.59 -5.37
N LEU A 756 1.13 18.18 -5.95
CA LEU A 756 1.07 17.46 -7.23
C LEU A 756 1.72 18.25 -8.39
N LEU A 757 1.68 19.58 -8.31
CA LEU A 757 2.22 20.48 -9.34
C LEU A 757 3.72 20.81 -9.16
N THR A 758 4.41 20.24 -8.17
CA THR A 758 5.82 20.57 -7.87
C THR A 758 6.79 20.18 -8.98
N VAL A 759 6.59 19.05 -9.65
CA VAL A 759 7.45 18.58 -10.75
C VAL A 759 7.18 19.35 -12.04
N ALA A 760 5.91 19.70 -12.30
CA ALA A 760 5.52 20.50 -13.47
C ALA A 760 5.96 21.97 -13.35
N TYR A 761 5.93 22.54 -12.14
CA TYR A 761 6.25 23.95 -11.89
C TYR A 761 7.16 24.15 -10.66
N PRO A 762 8.42 23.67 -10.70
CA PRO A 762 9.34 23.72 -9.55
C PRO A 762 9.74 25.15 -9.14
N THR A 763 9.55 26.13 -10.03
CA THR A 763 9.87 27.54 -9.78
C THR A 763 8.70 28.36 -9.22
N LEU A 764 7.49 27.77 -9.11
CA LEU A 764 6.33 28.44 -8.51
C LEU A 764 6.29 28.24 -7.00
N THR A 765 5.73 29.21 -6.27
CA THR A 765 5.37 29.06 -4.85
C THR A 765 4.12 28.19 -4.69
N SER A 766 3.88 27.65 -3.49
CA SER A 766 2.64 26.90 -3.20
C SER A 766 1.38 27.72 -3.51
N ALA A 767 1.36 29.01 -3.15
CA ALA A 767 0.25 29.91 -3.48
C ALA A 767 0.03 30.05 -5.00
N GLN A 768 1.10 30.24 -5.78
CA GLN A 768 1.00 30.28 -7.25
C GLN A 768 0.51 28.95 -7.83
N ARG A 769 0.93 27.80 -7.29
CA ARG A 769 0.43 26.48 -7.73
C ARG A 769 -1.06 26.29 -7.37
N ARG A 770 -1.53 26.79 -6.23
CA ARG A 770 -2.98 26.86 -5.92
C ARG A 770 -3.73 27.77 -6.90
N GLU A 771 -3.17 28.94 -7.27
CA GLU A 771 -3.74 29.79 -8.31
C GLU A 771 -3.82 29.11 -9.68
N VAL A 772 -2.86 28.24 -10.03
CA VAL A 772 -2.93 27.42 -11.26
C VAL A 772 -4.10 26.45 -11.19
N LEU A 773 -4.21 25.66 -10.11
CA LEU A 773 -5.31 24.71 -9.91
C LEU A 773 -6.68 25.40 -9.93
N ALA A 774 -6.82 26.55 -9.25
CA ALA A 774 -8.05 27.34 -9.24
C ALA A 774 -8.44 27.83 -10.64
N LYS A 775 -7.47 28.32 -11.43
CA LYS A 775 -7.70 28.84 -12.79
C LYS A 775 -8.00 27.75 -13.82
N THR A 776 -7.66 26.49 -13.56
CA THR A 776 -8.03 25.35 -14.42
C THR A 776 -9.22 24.54 -13.92
N ALA A 777 -9.64 24.71 -12.65
CA ALA A 777 -10.73 23.95 -12.05
C ALA A 777 -12.02 23.99 -12.87
N LEU A 778 -12.74 22.85 -12.92
CA LEU A 778 -14.00 22.78 -13.63
C LEU A 778 -15.08 23.60 -12.92
N PRO A 779 -15.77 24.51 -13.64
CA PRO A 779 -16.82 25.35 -13.05
C PRO A 779 -18.13 24.59 -12.92
N VAL A 780 -18.36 24.00 -11.76
CA VAL A 780 -19.57 23.20 -11.44
C VAL A 780 -20.37 23.77 -10.28
N SER A 781 -21.64 23.37 -10.14
CA SER A 781 -22.52 23.89 -9.09
C SER A 781 -23.71 22.98 -8.82
N GLY A 782 -23.85 22.51 -7.58
CA GLY A 782 -24.94 21.62 -7.17
C GLY A 782 -24.81 20.23 -7.78
N ASN A 783 -23.60 19.86 -8.21
CA ASN A 783 -23.31 18.54 -8.74
C ASN A 783 -23.33 17.50 -7.59
N PRO A 784 -23.78 16.26 -7.84
CA PRO A 784 -23.63 15.16 -6.89
C PRO A 784 -22.18 15.01 -6.43
N LEU A 785 -21.96 14.75 -5.13
CA LEU A 785 -20.64 14.62 -4.48
C LEU A 785 -19.81 15.91 -4.36
N GLN A 786 -20.22 17.02 -5.01
CA GLN A 786 -19.41 18.25 -5.03
C GLN A 786 -19.14 18.80 -3.62
N SER A 787 -20.16 18.87 -2.77
CA SER A 787 -20.08 19.58 -1.49
C SER A 787 -19.23 18.84 -0.47
N SER A 788 -19.41 17.52 -0.37
CA SER A 788 -18.63 16.67 0.52
C SER A 788 -17.18 16.49 0.04
N SER A 789 -16.93 16.60 -1.27
CA SER A 789 -15.60 16.37 -1.86
C SER A 789 -14.53 17.41 -1.53
N GLN A 790 -14.82 18.47 -0.78
CA GLN A 790 -13.84 19.50 -0.39
C GLN A 790 -13.01 20.09 -1.55
N GLY A 791 -13.59 20.15 -2.76
CA GLY A 791 -12.95 20.68 -3.96
C GLY A 791 -12.33 19.64 -4.90
N TYR A 792 -12.13 18.39 -4.46
CA TYR A 792 -11.54 17.33 -5.28
C TYR A 792 -12.38 17.02 -6.53
N TYR A 793 -13.71 17.18 -6.48
CA TYR A 793 -14.59 17.01 -7.64
C TYR A 793 -14.16 17.91 -8.83
N ASN A 794 -13.65 19.10 -8.56
CA ASN A 794 -13.38 20.17 -9.52
C ASN A 794 -11.95 20.14 -10.10
N LEU A 795 -11.09 19.26 -9.59
CA LEU A 795 -9.63 19.30 -9.77
C LEU A 795 -9.19 18.85 -11.17
N ASP A 796 -9.12 19.78 -12.14
CA ASP A 796 -8.66 19.48 -13.50
C ASP A 796 -7.12 19.42 -13.57
N LEU A 797 -6.57 18.26 -13.23
CA LEU A 797 -5.14 18.00 -13.27
C LEU A 797 -4.59 17.96 -14.70
N ALA A 798 -5.36 17.53 -15.70
CA ALA A 798 -4.91 17.44 -17.09
C ALA A 798 -4.65 18.83 -17.68
N SER A 799 -5.52 19.80 -17.41
CA SER A 799 -5.28 21.20 -17.75
C SER A 799 -4.18 21.82 -16.89
N ALA A 800 -4.16 21.54 -15.58
CA ALA A 800 -3.19 22.14 -14.66
C ALA A 800 -1.74 21.72 -14.97
N MET A 801 -1.48 20.44 -15.21
CA MET A 801 -0.12 19.90 -15.45
C MET A 801 0.44 20.21 -16.84
N SER A 802 -0.39 20.70 -17.78
CA SER A 802 0.00 20.99 -19.17
C SER A 802 -0.04 22.48 -19.52
N ALA A 803 -0.02 23.38 -18.54
CA ALA A 803 -0.24 24.81 -18.77
C ALA A 803 1.04 25.64 -18.98
N LYS A 804 0.87 26.73 -19.72
CA LYS A 804 1.73 27.92 -19.66
C LYS A 804 1.19 28.85 -18.57
N VAL A 805 2.00 29.11 -17.56
CA VAL A 805 1.71 30.02 -16.45
C VAL A 805 2.42 31.35 -16.69
N THR A 806 1.67 32.44 -16.80
CA THR A 806 2.23 33.78 -16.97
C THR A 806 2.17 34.54 -15.64
N LEU A 807 3.32 34.96 -15.13
CA LEU A 807 3.44 35.79 -13.94
C LEU A 807 3.55 37.27 -14.30
N ASP A 808 2.98 38.15 -13.48
CA ASP A 808 3.23 39.58 -13.58
C ASP A 808 4.62 39.99 -13.01
N SER A 809 4.94 41.28 -13.01
CA SER A 809 6.21 41.81 -12.49
C SER A 809 6.37 41.68 -10.97
N LYS A 810 5.30 41.39 -10.23
CA LYS A 810 5.28 41.15 -8.78
C LYS A 810 5.25 39.66 -8.43
N GLY A 811 5.00 38.79 -9.41
CA GLY A 811 4.89 37.34 -9.24
C GLY A 811 3.46 36.81 -9.07
N ASN A 812 2.41 37.60 -9.32
CA ASN A 812 1.03 37.10 -9.28
C ASN A 812 0.71 36.30 -10.56
N VAL A 813 -0.17 35.28 -10.51
CA VAL A 813 -0.52 34.51 -11.72
C VAL A 813 -1.53 35.28 -12.58
N LEU A 814 -1.02 35.95 -13.62
CA LEU A 814 -1.80 36.73 -14.57
C LEU A 814 -2.70 35.84 -15.42
N SER A 815 -2.16 34.78 -16.02
CA SER A 815 -2.90 33.85 -16.87
C SER A 815 -2.35 32.43 -16.83
N VAL A 816 -3.22 31.46 -17.13
CA VAL A 816 -2.91 30.03 -17.24
C VAL A 816 -3.52 29.54 -18.55
N THR A 817 -2.74 28.86 -19.38
CA THR A 817 -3.20 28.35 -20.69
C THR A 817 -2.78 26.89 -20.85
N ALA A 818 -3.75 25.99 -20.68
CA ALA A 818 -3.58 24.54 -20.74
C ALA A 818 -3.13 24.02 -22.13
N GLY A 819 -2.82 22.72 -22.22
CA GLY A 819 -2.60 22.02 -23.49
C GLY A 819 -1.30 22.33 -24.20
N GLN A 820 -0.30 22.88 -23.51
CA GLN A 820 1.06 23.04 -24.04
C GLN A 820 1.73 21.67 -24.22
N SER A 821 2.72 21.58 -25.11
CA SER A 821 3.55 20.37 -25.27
C SER A 821 4.42 20.07 -24.03
N VAL A 822 4.83 21.12 -23.31
CA VAL A 822 5.59 21.08 -22.04
C VAL A 822 5.03 22.17 -21.11
N PRO A 823 4.77 21.89 -19.82
CA PRO A 823 4.41 22.93 -18.85
C PRO A 823 5.51 23.98 -18.73
N SER A 824 5.15 25.25 -18.57
CA SER A 824 6.12 26.34 -18.54
C SER A 824 5.69 27.53 -17.69
N VAL A 825 6.66 28.25 -17.14
CA VAL A 825 6.46 29.51 -16.41
C VAL A 825 7.15 30.63 -17.17
N VAL A 826 6.42 31.71 -17.47
CA VAL A 826 6.96 32.91 -18.12
C VAL A 826 6.61 34.17 -17.32
N LYS A 827 7.38 35.25 -17.47
CA LYS A 827 7.03 36.57 -16.95
C LYS A 827 6.46 37.43 -18.09
N ALA A 828 5.39 38.16 -17.81
CA ALA A 828 4.80 39.11 -18.76
C ALA A 828 5.82 40.20 -19.12
N SER A 829 5.82 40.63 -20.39
CA SER A 829 6.63 41.77 -20.81
C SER A 829 6.00 43.08 -20.31
N SER A 830 6.78 44.15 -20.13
CA SER A 830 6.26 45.45 -19.67
C SER A 830 5.27 46.12 -20.63
N ASN A 831 5.03 45.54 -21.81
CA ASN A 831 4.15 46.06 -22.84
C ASN A 831 2.79 45.33 -22.92
N ASP A 832 2.57 44.26 -22.15
CA ASP A 832 1.32 43.46 -22.19
C ASP A 832 0.17 44.03 -21.33
N THR A 833 0.38 45.14 -20.61
CA THR A 833 -0.66 45.75 -19.76
C THR A 833 -1.52 46.76 -20.51
N GLY A 834 -2.51 46.26 -21.26
CA GLY A 834 -3.76 46.98 -21.52
C GLY A 834 -4.19 47.13 -22.99
N ASN A 835 -5.23 46.40 -23.40
CA ASN A 835 -6.59 46.97 -23.40
C ASN A 835 -7.65 45.87 -23.63
N GLY A 836 -8.63 45.75 -22.73
CA GLY A 836 -9.77 44.84 -22.91
C GLY A 836 -10.90 45.54 -23.66
N GLY A 837 -11.07 45.24 -24.95
CA GLY A 837 -12.11 45.86 -25.77
C GLY A 837 -12.53 44.99 -26.95
N SER A 838 -13.78 44.53 -26.91
CA SER A 838 -14.58 43.84 -27.94
C SER A 838 -14.02 43.80 -29.37
N ASN A 839 -13.97 42.59 -29.96
CA ASN A 839 -13.99 42.43 -31.42
C ASN A 839 -14.86 41.23 -31.82
N SER A 840 -15.93 41.53 -32.56
CA SER A 840 -16.68 40.55 -33.38
C SER A 840 -16.03 40.51 -34.77
N PRO A 841 -16.12 39.40 -35.54
CA PRO A 841 -15.14 39.11 -36.59
C PRO A 841 -15.39 39.90 -37.88
N SER A 842 -14.31 40.29 -38.55
CA SER A 842 -14.32 40.74 -39.94
C SER A 842 -13.45 39.84 -40.83
N THR A 843 -13.93 39.60 -42.04
CA THR A 843 -13.35 38.70 -43.04
C THR A 843 -12.19 39.34 -43.81
N PRO A 844 -11.29 38.53 -44.42
CA PRO A 844 -10.06 39.05 -45.03
C PRO A 844 -10.27 39.51 -46.49
N ASN A 845 -9.62 40.60 -46.90
CA ASN A 845 -9.22 40.85 -48.30
C ASN A 845 -8.16 41.99 -48.37
N PRO A 846 -7.47 42.22 -49.52
CA PRO A 846 -6.04 42.50 -49.46
C PRO A 846 -5.59 43.82 -50.08
N GLY A 847 -4.53 44.38 -49.49
CA GLY A 847 -3.46 45.03 -50.25
C GLY A 847 -3.57 46.52 -50.58
N LYS A 848 -2.37 47.06 -50.84
CA LYS A 848 -1.99 48.36 -51.41
C LYS A 848 -1.93 49.58 -50.48
N SER A 849 -0.84 50.32 -50.71
CA SER A 849 -0.31 51.41 -49.90
C SER A 849 -0.83 52.79 -50.33
N ALA A 850 -0.96 53.68 -49.34
CA ALA A 850 -0.64 55.11 -49.35
C ALA A 850 -0.99 55.98 -50.60
N LYS A 851 -1.86 56.99 -50.40
CA LYS A 851 -1.41 58.38 -50.12
C LYS A 851 -2.57 59.40 -49.93
N GLN A 852 -2.32 60.35 -49.04
CA GLN A 852 -2.76 61.78 -49.01
C GLN A 852 -4.08 62.23 -49.67
N GLY A 853 -4.93 62.90 -48.88
CA GLY A 853 -5.98 63.81 -49.39
C GLY A 853 -7.00 64.24 -48.32
N ASN A 854 -6.91 65.49 -47.85
CA ASN A 854 -7.90 66.19 -47.01
C ASN A 854 -8.16 67.56 -47.69
N PRO A 855 -9.21 68.36 -47.39
CA PRO A 855 -10.47 68.12 -46.65
C PRO A 855 -11.75 68.49 -47.46
N SER A 856 -12.95 68.25 -46.90
CA SER A 856 -14.00 69.29 -46.67
C SER A 856 -15.46 68.77 -46.69
N GLY A 857 -16.30 69.34 -45.81
CA GLY A 857 -17.64 69.80 -46.22
C GLY A 857 -18.89 69.12 -45.64
N GLY A 858 -19.77 69.94 -45.03
CA GLY A 858 -21.22 69.70 -44.85
C GLY A 858 -21.61 68.81 -43.64
N LYS A 859 -22.26 69.29 -42.57
CA LYS A 859 -23.60 69.93 -42.39
C LYS A 859 -24.83 69.01 -42.62
N GLY A 860 -25.70 69.00 -41.61
CA GLY A 860 -27.07 68.45 -41.63
C GLY A 860 -27.15 67.04 -41.03
N GLY A 861 -28.06 66.73 -40.11
CA GLY A 861 -29.09 67.54 -39.46
C GLY A 861 -30.11 66.65 -38.73
N ASN A 862 -30.94 67.26 -37.87
CA ASN A 862 -32.25 66.80 -37.32
C ASN A 862 -32.90 65.53 -37.92
N SER A 863 -33.67 64.71 -37.19
CA SER A 863 -34.41 64.90 -35.92
C SER A 863 -35.19 63.60 -35.60
N GLY A 864 -35.64 63.36 -34.36
CA GLY A 864 -36.64 62.30 -34.13
C GLY A 864 -36.82 61.71 -32.73
N THR A 865 -37.07 62.54 -31.71
CA THR A 865 -37.95 62.14 -30.56
C THR A 865 -39.42 62.28 -30.99
N PRO A 866 -40.46 61.78 -30.25
CA PRO A 866 -40.54 61.41 -28.82
C PRO A 866 -41.24 60.02 -28.61
N ALA A 867 -41.81 59.58 -27.47
CA ALA A 867 -42.13 60.19 -26.17
C ALA A 867 -42.37 59.11 -25.07
N HIS A 868 -42.24 59.50 -23.78
CA HIS A 868 -42.97 59.02 -22.57
C HIS A 868 -43.04 57.50 -22.25
N VAL A 869 -43.11 57.04 -20.99
CA VAL A 869 -43.68 57.63 -19.75
C VAL A 869 -42.71 57.52 -18.56
N SER A 870 -42.89 58.39 -17.57
CA SER A 870 -42.06 58.51 -16.35
C SER A 870 -42.80 58.12 -15.06
N THR A 871 -42.08 57.51 -14.13
CA THR A 871 -42.05 57.77 -12.66
C THR A 871 -40.65 57.30 -12.19
N GLY A 872 -39.88 57.97 -11.33
CA GLY A 872 -40.19 58.89 -10.23
C GLY A 872 -40.38 58.09 -8.94
N LYS A 873 -39.59 58.24 -7.87
CA LYS A 873 -38.54 59.23 -7.53
C LYS A 873 -37.78 58.78 -6.25
N GLU A 874 -36.59 59.36 -5.98
CA GLU A 874 -35.93 59.51 -4.64
C GLU A 874 -35.41 58.23 -3.89
N SER A 875 -34.34 58.27 -3.08
CA SER A 875 -33.38 59.37 -2.75
C SER A 875 -32.01 58.89 -2.16
N SER A 876 -30.97 59.69 -2.43
CA SER A 876 -29.79 60.07 -1.60
C SER A 876 -28.97 59.07 -0.73
N THR A 877 -27.69 58.95 -1.10
CA THR A 877 -26.44 58.78 -0.28
C THR A 877 -26.27 59.85 0.83
N PRO A 878 -25.29 59.83 1.80
CA PRO A 878 -23.92 59.23 1.71
C PRO A 878 -23.18 58.71 2.99
N LEU A 879 -21.97 58.15 2.75
CA LEU A 879 -20.70 58.22 3.53
C LEU A 879 -20.63 58.03 5.07
N ALA A 880 -19.76 57.09 5.51
CA ALA A 880 -18.89 57.25 6.69
C ALA A 880 -17.59 56.41 6.57
N LYS A 881 -16.50 56.86 7.21
CA LYS A 881 -15.20 56.20 7.37
C LYS A 881 -14.86 56.04 8.87
N THR A 882 -13.76 55.33 9.15
CA THR A 882 -12.92 55.37 10.38
C THR A 882 -13.27 54.40 11.52
N GLY A 883 -12.24 53.97 12.26
CA GLY A 883 -12.35 53.23 13.53
C GLY A 883 -11.35 52.08 13.68
N SER A 884 -10.10 52.37 14.07
CA SER A 884 -9.11 51.39 14.52
C SER A 884 -8.90 51.47 16.05
N ASP A 885 -8.23 50.44 16.58
CA ASP A 885 -7.57 50.36 17.90
C ASP A 885 -8.44 50.12 19.15
N VAL A 886 -7.98 49.18 20.00
CA VAL A 886 -7.55 49.44 21.40
C VAL A 886 -7.07 48.14 22.10
N LEU A 887 -5.81 48.19 22.62
CA LEU A 887 -5.16 47.43 23.71
C LEU A 887 -5.22 45.87 23.72
N ALA A 888 -4.14 45.09 23.87
CA ALA A 888 -2.78 45.24 24.45
C ALA A 888 -2.68 45.23 26.00
N LEU A 889 -2.19 44.10 26.54
CA LEU A 889 -1.52 43.93 27.83
C LEU A 889 -0.45 42.83 27.67
N GLY A 890 0.69 42.95 28.35
CA GLY A 890 1.77 41.95 28.25
C GLY A 890 2.83 42.06 29.34
N THR A 891 3.78 41.12 29.34
CA THR A 891 5.02 41.03 30.14
C THR A 891 5.88 39.93 29.48
N VAL A 892 6.95 40.19 28.74
CA VAL A 892 8.32 40.59 29.14
C VAL A 892 9.06 39.56 30.02
N SER A 893 10.08 38.92 29.44
CA SER A 893 11.37 38.59 30.08
C SER A 893 12.46 38.36 29.01
N ILE A 894 13.67 38.87 29.24
CA ILE A 894 14.84 38.81 28.34
C ILE A 894 16.09 38.50 29.18
N VAL A 895 16.89 37.48 28.80
CA VAL A 895 18.33 37.28 29.15
C VAL A 895 18.96 36.42 28.01
N ILE A 896 19.71 36.99 27.06
CA ILE A 896 21.19 37.13 26.95
C ILE A 896 21.98 35.87 26.48
N LEU A 897 22.92 36.13 25.55
CA LEU A 897 23.85 35.25 24.81
C LEU A 897 24.68 34.25 25.64
N LEU A 898 25.21 33.22 24.94
CA LEU A 898 26.67 32.97 24.89
C LEU A 898 27.12 32.30 23.57
N MET A 899 28.40 32.47 23.22
CA MET A 899 29.04 31.95 22.00
C MET A 899 29.72 30.59 22.24
N GLY A 900 29.86 29.79 21.18
CA GLY A 900 30.68 28.56 21.20
C GLY A 900 31.09 28.12 19.79
N ALA A 901 32.27 28.52 19.33
CA ALA A 901 32.85 28.04 18.08
C ALA A 901 33.91 26.96 18.38
N SER A 902 33.95 25.90 17.57
CA SER A 902 35.09 24.96 17.51
C SER A 902 35.22 24.36 16.11
N LEU A 903 36.29 24.75 15.41
CA LEU A 903 36.83 23.95 14.30
C LEU A 903 37.51 22.70 14.88
N VAL A 904 37.30 21.55 14.23
CA VAL A 904 38.37 20.53 14.13
C VAL A 904 38.44 20.04 12.69
N VAL A 905 39.55 20.36 12.03
CA VAL A 905 40.01 19.68 10.81
C VAL A 905 41.14 18.74 11.22
N MET A 906 41.01 17.44 10.97
CA MET A 906 42.18 16.61 10.70
C MET A 906 41.87 15.47 9.72
N ARG A 907 42.81 15.29 8.79
CA ARG A 907 42.76 14.42 7.61
C ARG A 907 44.08 13.67 7.56
N ILE A 908 44.09 12.33 7.48
CA ILE A 908 45.21 11.40 7.16
C ILE A 908 44.74 9.99 7.61
N ARG A 909 44.96 8.85 6.92
CA ARG A 909 45.38 8.50 5.54
C ARG A 909 44.93 7.05 5.27
N ARG A 910 44.62 6.71 4.01
CA ARG A 910 44.73 5.32 3.51
C ARG A 910 46.21 4.94 3.33
N ARG A 911 46.60 3.69 3.64
CA ARG A 911 47.22 2.75 2.67
C ARG A 911 47.61 1.39 3.28
N ASN A 912 47.38 0.35 2.47
CA ASN A 912 48.12 -0.91 2.36
C ASN A 912 48.32 -1.79 3.61
N SER A 913 47.50 -2.83 3.73
CA SER A 913 47.91 -4.23 3.43
C SER A 913 46.68 -5.01 3.01
#